data_AF-A0A5S3Z2Z7-F1
#
_entry.id   AF-A0A5S3Z2Z7-F1
#
_cell.length_a   1.000
_cell.length_b   1.000
_cell.length_c   1.000
_cell.angle_alpha   90.00
_cell.angle_beta   90.00
_cell.angle_gamma   90.00
#
_symmetry.space_group_name_H-M   'P 1'
#
loop_
_entity.id
_entity.type
_entity.pdbx_description
1 polymer ?
#
loop_
_entity_poly.entity_id
_entity_poly.type
_entity_poly.pdbx_seq_one_letter_code
_entity_poly.pdbx_strand_id
1 'polypeptide(L)'
;MRKFTWLWLCLLLVSSFFANAVPKVEGRFIELQNTYDNPIWTTINFSQAYDEPPAVFMLSTNQGSNPAIVKIRNVTRTGFEALPLEPPGEDGEHITMGAHYLAIEYGVHEFEDGLFMEVGKTTLDQSSLQYGSGSTFTLPQSYKRVNFDYEFSERPVLVHSIQTLNSNDTNPPRDALRPFLTVAIESGSLDTQGVNMALEASETQAGNIVPETIAYLAVIEGSNRLFNDDDDKEIYWEALFSGERIDGWDDGCDDTFFNNNYSSSPLVAASKISRNGADGGWLRSCRLNSSRLGLTVDEDRYNDSERNHTVEEAAIIAMTSNFVFSGNSPSCEIVFPGALATFNSAPIRLVDGVIVDDPNGGVVQTEILEDTSTEPNKARCDGVQCIASGVNAITTAQAEGIPTIDNDGSSSPNLPSELIGDYFIDASLVQMVNTTYEVLGKTRIFIKSSSAVAPLLQISNTQLNISGSPSDLTIYVDGNISIANSNVTAYMMSTGTAIVGAASKVRGALTAGGDIDTGAQSEYLYVRPNNLAGICGKEVIETVNHYRFELADNKGSTCAAKPVTLKACANVSCSQLYSQPTSVDLLPATDGNNTWLPSDSVTFTGQTDLQYARSGGGNVKLAITNPMPSSQFRCFIGGSEVGIESCKVKFEKEGMVFRNLTDGDETIVTQFAGKPSDAGVNAKTYVVEACGNGNQLANKTLDSRLKFNCGAGQSCTNSLLFNHQGDSYNLSTLSFSDIPLRFDADSRAEFTIAYPDAGQLSISGELDVPINPNSNKTTTLSGASNQFVVRPFGFDVTASGANSQALDANGSLYRLTGERFPVTVRPVQWQSGDDTNNDGVPDNYQNLRDNLVAKHYVGMVGVTAENVIPAGGKDGVFDIDDESAFKFEGNNTQVISNISYDQVGVINVIVESENSYLGSGKVRGQANNVGRFAPSDFSMKNASIEPACPSGDFTYFNQPFNTVTYTLVAENHKNEVMRNYRAGFDKLYTPSLIAVHGGDELENRIINVDSLSWPQNALQAGEIKVTESDVTFIRQTNASQIDGPYDNTNINLLLKAEQLEGAVLNGQPCGGDCSQTIASPVKLRYGRLALQDNYGPANEELLVPMTAQFWNGQGWAINNLDNCSQYKYQSLSYPSDLTVTGNNGQLNSGGYKSGEGIEVDANGNTGSYSVSYPAPDWLLWDWNGDNAADENPSATLKFGTFRGNDRIIYWREQLN
;
A
#
# COMPACT_ATOMS: atom_id res chain seq x y z
N MET A 1 6.09 -119.80 -42.56
CA MET A 1 4.74 -119.96 -41.96
C MET A 1 4.64 -119.06 -40.73
N ARG A 2 3.63 -118.16 -40.70
CA ARG A 2 3.23 -117.20 -39.62
C ARG A 2 4.27 -116.11 -39.32
N LYS A 3 4.05 -114.82 -39.64
CA LYS A 3 3.05 -113.78 -39.24
C LYS A 3 3.86 -112.70 -38.50
N PHE A 4 4.13 -111.56 -39.13
CA PHE A 4 4.30 -110.28 -38.45
C PHE A 4 3.78 -109.15 -39.35
N THR A 5 2.92 -108.35 -38.75
CA THR A 5 2.09 -107.27 -39.30
C THR A 5 2.93 -106.06 -39.70
N TRP A 6 2.65 -105.54 -40.90
CA TRP A 6 3.05 -104.21 -41.36
C TRP A 6 1.91 -103.23 -41.08
N LEU A 7 2.21 -102.08 -40.47
CA LEU A 7 1.38 -100.89 -40.54
C LEU A 7 2.31 -99.69 -40.72
N TRP A 8 2.16 -99.00 -41.85
CA TRP A 8 2.80 -97.72 -42.18
C TRP A 8 2.21 -96.60 -41.30
N LEU A 9 3.06 -95.71 -40.81
CA LEU A 9 2.66 -94.39 -40.30
C LEU A 9 3.57 -93.35 -40.97
N CYS A 10 2.97 -92.46 -41.75
CA CYS A 10 3.63 -91.30 -42.35
C CYS A 10 4.04 -90.32 -41.25
N LEU A 11 5.32 -89.93 -41.22
CA LEU A 11 5.80 -88.79 -40.45
C LEU A 11 5.36 -87.51 -41.19
N LEU A 12 4.44 -86.76 -40.59
CA LEU A 12 4.20 -85.36 -40.92
C LEU A 12 5.33 -84.55 -40.28
N LEU A 13 6.25 -84.05 -41.11
CA LEU A 13 7.09 -82.92 -40.77
C LEU A 13 6.18 -81.70 -40.67
N VAL A 14 5.88 -81.27 -39.44
CA VAL A 14 5.32 -79.95 -39.19
C VAL A 14 6.52 -79.00 -39.26
N SER A 15 6.76 -78.43 -40.43
CA SER A 15 7.54 -77.19 -40.54
C SER A 15 6.67 -76.09 -39.96
N SER A 16 6.99 -75.63 -38.76
CA SER A 16 6.52 -74.34 -38.26
C SER A 16 6.92 -73.29 -39.29
N PHE A 17 5.93 -72.66 -39.93
CA PHE A 17 6.14 -71.49 -40.78
C PHE A 17 6.73 -70.39 -39.89
N PHE A 18 8.00 -70.05 -40.11
CA PHE A 18 8.59 -68.83 -39.56
C PHE A 18 7.94 -67.66 -40.31
N ALA A 19 7.35 -66.73 -39.57
CA ALA A 19 6.81 -65.50 -40.13
C ALA A 19 7.98 -64.59 -40.51
N ASN A 20 8.15 -64.35 -41.81
CA ASN A 20 9.21 -63.51 -42.37
C ASN A 20 8.82 -62.03 -42.25
N ALA A 21 9.05 -61.41 -41.09
CA ALA A 21 8.83 -59.98 -40.91
C ALA A 21 9.87 -59.36 -39.95
N VAL A 22 10.26 -58.12 -40.24
CA VAL A 22 11.01 -57.26 -39.31
C VAL A 22 10.13 -56.97 -38.10
N PRO A 23 10.64 -57.08 -36.84
CA PRO A 23 9.84 -56.95 -35.62
C PRO A 23 9.31 -55.54 -35.45
N LYS A 24 8.19 -55.37 -34.75
CA LYS A 24 7.90 -54.05 -34.19
C LYS A 24 9.04 -53.66 -33.25
N VAL A 25 9.61 -52.49 -33.49
CA VAL A 25 10.74 -51.99 -32.72
C VAL A 25 10.66 -50.47 -32.58
N GLU A 26 10.94 -49.96 -31.39
CA GLU A 26 11.11 -48.53 -31.18
C GLU A 26 12.26 -48.26 -30.21
N GLY A 27 12.78 -47.05 -30.27
CA GLY A 27 13.82 -46.64 -29.36
C GLY A 27 13.82 -45.14 -29.10
N ARG A 28 13.98 -44.74 -27.83
CA ARG A 28 13.95 -43.33 -27.40
C ARG A 28 14.85 -43.10 -26.17
N PHE A 29 15.29 -41.86 -26.03
CA PHE A 29 15.86 -41.37 -24.76
C PHE A 29 14.75 -40.85 -23.84
N ILE A 30 14.80 -41.23 -22.57
CA ILE A 30 13.91 -40.77 -21.51
C ILE A 30 14.70 -40.10 -20.40
N GLU A 31 14.11 -39.09 -19.77
CA GLU A 31 14.66 -38.41 -18.59
C GLU A 31 13.69 -38.59 -17.43
N LEU A 32 14.16 -39.20 -16.34
CA LEU A 32 13.34 -39.52 -15.17
C LEU A 32 13.52 -38.45 -14.10
N GLN A 33 12.41 -38.14 -13.42
CA GLN A 33 12.35 -37.05 -12.45
C GLN A 33 13.23 -37.31 -11.22
N ASN A 34 13.63 -36.22 -10.56
CA ASN A 34 14.26 -36.25 -9.26
C ASN A 34 13.32 -36.90 -8.23
N THR A 35 13.73 -38.01 -7.63
CA THR A 35 12.88 -38.73 -6.67
C THR A 35 12.88 -38.07 -5.29
N TYR A 36 13.79 -37.13 -4.98
CA TYR A 36 13.70 -36.31 -3.76
C TYR A 36 12.44 -35.42 -3.77
N ASP A 37 12.06 -34.93 -4.95
CA ASP A 37 10.90 -34.05 -5.12
C ASP A 37 9.63 -34.83 -5.48
N ASN A 38 9.77 -35.90 -6.26
CA ASN A 38 8.65 -36.68 -6.80
C ASN A 38 8.96 -38.19 -6.82
N PRO A 39 8.80 -38.90 -5.69
CA PRO A 39 9.16 -40.31 -5.55
C PRO A 39 8.09 -41.24 -6.16
N ILE A 40 7.76 -41.05 -7.44
CA ILE A 40 6.74 -41.85 -8.16
C ILE A 40 7.35 -42.51 -9.39
N TRP A 41 6.89 -43.73 -9.66
CA TRP A 41 7.21 -44.45 -10.90
C TRP A 41 6.73 -43.65 -12.11
N THR A 42 7.62 -43.45 -13.07
CA THR A 42 7.27 -42.74 -14.31
C THR A 42 6.75 -43.74 -15.32
N THR A 43 5.49 -43.62 -15.72
CA THR A 43 4.92 -44.41 -16.81
C THR A 43 5.46 -43.87 -18.14
N ILE A 44 6.14 -44.74 -18.88
CA ILE A 44 6.66 -44.48 -20.23
C ILE A 44 5.75 -45.21 -21.21
N ASN A 45 5.04 -44.45 -22.04
CA ASN A 45 4.23 -45.00 -23.11
C ASN A 45 5.10 -45.29 -24.32
N PHE A 46 4.89 -46.44 -24.93
CA PHE A 46 5.40 -46.71 -26.26
C PHE A 46 4.72 -45.79 -27.29
N SER A 47 5.42 -45.50 -28.37
CA SER A 47 4.92 -44.71 -29.50
C SER A 47 4.02 -45.54 -30.43
N GLN A 48 4.04 -46.86 -30.24
CA GLN A 48 3.22 -47.86 -30.93
C GLN A 48 2.67 -48.89 -29.94
N ALA A 49 1.56 -49.53 -30.30
CA ALA A 49 1.07 -50.71 -29.58
C ALA A 49 1.77 -51.98 -30.09
N TYR A 50 2.20 -52.82 -29.16
CA TYR A 50 2.71 -54.15 -29.45
C TYR A 50 1.60 -55.21 -29.36
N ASP A 51 1.76 -56.35 -30.02
CA ASP A 51 0.76 -57.43 -29.95
C ASP A 51 0.83 -58.16 -28.60
N GLU A 52 2.03 -58.31 -28.06
CA GLU A 52 2.35 -58.78 -26.72
C GLU A 52 3.31 -57.81 -26.03
N PRO A 53 3.42 -57.78 -24.69
CA PRO A 53 4.42 -56.95 -24.02
C PRO A 53 5.84 -57.22 -24.58
N PRO A 54 6.54 -56.20 -25.12
CA PRO A 54 7.83 -56.38 -25.78
C PRO A 54 8.98 -56.58 -24.78
N ALA A 55 10.17 -56.92 -25.28
CA ALA A 55 11.41 -56.83 -24.52
C ALA A 55 11.88 -55.37 -24.46
N VAL A 56 12.16 -54.85 -23.25
CA VAL A 56 12.68 -53.50 -23.03
C VAL A 56 14.12 -53.56 -22.51
N PHE A 57 15.07 -53.08 -23.31
CA PHE A 57 16.47 -52.94 -22.97
C PHE A 57 16.77 -51.49 -22.61
N MET A 58 17.53 -51.25 -21.53
CA MET A 58 17.87 -49.89 -21.11
C MET A 58 19.35 -49.73 -20.78
N LEU A 59 19.85 -48.53 -21.04
CA LEU A 59 21.15 -48.06 -20.56
C LEU A 59 20.98 -46.74 -19.82
N SER A 60 21.28 -46.75 -18.51
CA SER A 60 21.16 -45.57 -17.65
C SER A 60 22.34 -44.61 -17.86
N THR A 61 22.12 -43.30 -17.75
CA THR A 61 23.19 -42.29 -17.83
C THR A 61 23.83 -41.99 -16.47
N ASN A 62 24.85 -41.13 -16.43
CA ASN A 62 25.68 -40.92 -15.23
C ASN A 62 25.32 -39.69 -14.37
N GLN A 63 24.11 -39.12 -14.48
CA GLN A 63 23.71 -38.05 -13.56
C GLN A 63 23.64 -38.59 -12.13
N GLY A 64 24.09 -37.81 -11.15
CA GLY A 64 24.15 -38.21 -9.74
C GLY A 64 25.45 -38.94 -9.40
N SER A 65 26.04 -38.62 -8.25
CA SER A 65 27.29 -39.22 -7.78
C SER A 65 27.10 -40.55 -7.06
N ASN A 66 25.87 -40.87 -6.66
CA ASN A 66 25.54 -42.09 -5.95
C ASN A 66 25.43 -43.27 -6.93
N PRO A 67 25.74 -44.50 -6.49
CA PRO A 67 25.41 -45.72 -7.22
C PRO A 67 23.91 -45.80 -7.51
N ALA A 68 23.54 -45.99 -8.77
CA ALA A 68 22.14 -46.12 -9.15
C ALA A 68 21.98 -46.81 -10.50
N ILE A 69 20.81 -47.41 -10.72
CA ILE A 69 20.39 -47.91 -12.02
C ILE A 69 18.91 -47.61 -12.25
N VAL A 70 18.53 -47.31 -13.48
CA VAL A 70 17.11 -47.26 -13.85
C VAL A 70 16.56 -48.69 -13.92
N LYS A 71 15.54 -48.96 -13.11
CA LYS A 71 14.76 -50.22 -13.16
C LYS A 71 13.46 -50.02 -13.91
N ILE A 72 12.99 -51.10 -14.54
CA ILE A 72 11.66 -51.17 -15.14
C ILE A 72 10.74 -52.13 -14.39
N ARG A 73 9.44 -51.92 -14.54
CA ARG A 73 8.39 -52.88 -14.17
C ARG A 73 7.15 -52.64 -15.03
N ASN A 74 6.14 -53.51 -14.85
CA ASN A 74 4.83 -53.36 -15.50
C ASN A 74 4.93 -53.14 -17.01
N VAL A 75 5.76 -53.94 -17.70
CA VAL A 75 5.83 -53.92 -19.16
C VAL A 75 4.50 -54.45 -19.70
N THR A 76 3.78 -53.60 -20.42
CA THR A 76 2.50 -53.88 -21.07
C THR A 76 2.65 -53.75 -22.59
N ARG A 77 1.56 -53.93 -23.34
CA ARG A 77 1.53 -53.73 -24.79
C ARG A 77 1.74 -52.26 -25.21
N THR A 78 1.54 -51.31 -24.31
CA THR A 78 1.50 -49.87 -24.63
C THR A 78 2.51 -49.04 -23.84
N GLY A 79 3.29 -49.66 -22.97
CA GLY A 79 4.30 -48.95 -22.17
C GLY A 79 4.82 -49.77 -20.99
N PHE A 80 5.67 -49.14 -20.19
CA PHE A 80 6.27 -49.69 -18.97
C PHE A 80 6.44 -48.59 -17.93
N GLU A 81 6.81 -48.95 -16.71
CA GLU A 81 7.18 -47.99 -15.67
C GLU A 81 8.69 -48.02 -15.43
N ALA A 82 9.30 -46.85 -15.23
CA ALA A 82 10.73 -46.72 -14.96
C ALA A 82 11.02 -45.78 -13.79
N LEU A 83 12.10 -46.08 -13.05
CA LEU A 83 12.55 -45.29 -11.92
C LEU A 83 14.06 -45.49 -11.64
N PRO A 84 14.85 -44.44 -11.36
CA PRO A 84 16.21 -44.59 -10.86
C PRO A 84 16.17 -45.09 -9.42
N LEU A 85 16.86 -46.20 -9.15
CA LEU A 85 16.90 -46.83 -7.83
C LEU A 85 18.34 -47.01 -7.37
N GLU A 86 18.58 -46.69 -6.09
CA GLU A 86 19.87 -46.88 -5.42
C GLU A 86 19.96 -48.23 -4.69
N PRO A 87 21.16 -48.84 -4.62
CA PRO A 87 21.42 -50.04 -3.83
C PRO A 87 21.51 -49.73 -2.32
N PRO A 88 21.47 -50.76 -1.45
CA PRO A 88 21.84 -50.63 -0.05
C PRO A 88 23.22 -49.97 0.08
N GLY A 89 23.38 -49.05 1.03
CA GLY A 89 24.57 -48.20 1.17
C GLY A 89 24.27 -46.71 0.95
N GLU A 90 23.21 -46.42 0.19
CA GLU A 90 22.71 -45.05 -0.06
C GLU A 90 21.34 -44.80 0.64
N ASP A 91 20.76 -43.61 0.46
CA ASP A 91 19.52 -43.19 1.12
C ASP A 91 18.24 -43.62 0.39
N GLY A 92 18.35 -43.96 -0.89
CA GLY A 92 17.29 -44.54 -1.72
C GLY A 92 16.79 -43.58 -2.79
N GLU A 93 16.66 -42.30 -2.46
CA GLU A 93 16.24 -41.27 -3.39
C GLU A 93 17.42 -40.81 -4.26
N HIS A 94 17.18 -40.60 -5.55
CA HIS A 94 18.20 -40.19 -6.50
C HIS A 94 17.76 -38.96 -7.31
N ILE A 95 18.71 -38.13 -7.71
CA ILE A 95 18.45 -36.99 -8.60
C ILE A 95 17.96 -37.44 -9.98
N THR A 96 17.51 -36.50 -10.80
CA THR A 96 17.13 -36.74 -12.21
C THR A 96 18.19 -37.58 -12.94
N MET A 97 17.76 -38.67 -13.58
CA MET A 97 18.63 -39.60 -14.30
C MET A 97 18.00 -39.94 -15.65
N GLY A 98 18.81 -39.96 -16.71
CA GLY A 98 18.38 -40.36 -18.04
C GLY A 98 18.55 -41.85 -18.29
N ALA A 99 17.86 -42.36 -19.30
CA ALA A 99 18.09 -43.68 -19.87
C ALA A 99 17.77 -43.71 -21.36
N HIS A 100 18.55 -44.46 -22.12
CA HIS A 100 18.17 -44.89 -23.46
C HIS A 100 17.39 -46.20 -23.33
N TYR A 101 16.26 -46.33 -24.03
CA TYR A 101 15.55 -47.62 -24.11
C TYR A 101 15.34 -48.06 -25.55
N LEU A 102 15.33 -49.38 -25.74
CA LEU A 102 14.96 -50.08 -26.96
C LEU A 102 13.86 -51.09 -26.61
N ALA A 103 12.69 -50.97 -27.23
CA ALA A 103 11.58 -51.90 -27.09
C ALA A 103 11.40 -52.71 -28.38
N ILE A 104 11.38 -54.04 -28.30
CA ILE A 104 11.36 -54.92 -29.47
C ILE A 104 10.57 -56.21 -29.20
N GLU A 105 9.89 -56.72 -30.22
CA GLU A 105 9.12 -57.97 -30.13
C GLU A 105 9.99 -59.20 -29.90
N TYR A 106 9.48 -60.14 -29.10
CA TYR A 106 10.10 -61.46 -28.94
C TYR A 106 10.01 -62.27 -30.23
N GLY A 107 11.03 -63.07 -30.52
CA GLY A 107 11.08 -63.95 -31.68
C GLY A 107 12.45 -63.99 -32.37
N VAL A 108 12.53 -64.81 -33.40
CA VAL A 108 13.66 -64.83 -34.35
C VAL A 108 13.24 -64.04 -35.58
N HIS A 109 13.98 -62.99 -35.87
CA HIS A 109 13.63 -61.97 -36.83
C HIS A 109 14.66 -61.91 -37.96
N GLU A 110 14.21 -61.98 -39.21
CA GLU A 110 15.05 -61.85 -40.41
C GLU A 110 14.93 -60.45 -40.99
N PHE A 111 16.06 -59.79 -41.22
CA PHE A 111 16.13 -58.48 -41.89
C PHE A 111 16.30 -58.66 -43.41
N GLU A 112 16.05 -57.59 -44.19
CA GLU A 112 16.12 -57.62 -45.66
C GLU A 112 17.49 -58.03 -46.23
N ASP A 113 18.56 -57.89 -45.44
CA ASP A 113 19.92 -58.30 -45.76
C ASP A 113 20.22 -59.79 -45.45
N GLY A 114 19.22 -60.54 -44.96
CA GLY A 114 19.34 -61.94 -44.55
C GLY A 114 19.95 -62.15 -43.16
N LEU A 115 20.09 -61.08 -42.38
CA LEU A 115 20.56 -61.13 -41.00
C LEU A 115 19.47 -61.62 -40.06
N PHE A 116 19.84 -62.51 -39.13
CA PHE A 116 18.96 -62.95 -38.05
C PHE A 116 19.29 -62.24 -36.74
N MET A 117 18.24 -61.75 -36.07
CA MET A 117 18.26 -61.24 -34.69
C MET A 117 17.31 -62.07 -33.86
N GLU A 118 17.77 -62.55 -32.71
CA GLU A 118 16.92 -63.25 -31.76
C GLU A 118 16.64 -62.36 -30.55
N VAL A 119 15.35 -62.22 -30.21
CA VAL A 119 14.89 -61.59 -28.96
C VAL A 119 14.18 -62.66 -28.14
N GLY A 120 14.84 -63.13 -27.10
CA GLY A 120 14.34 -64.19 -26.24
C GLY A 120 14.09 -63.73 -24.81
N LYS A 121 13.47 -64.61 -24.01
CA LYS A 121 13.29 -64.43 -22.57
C LYS A 121 13.58 -65.69 -21.80
N THR A 122 14.07 -65.54 -20.58
CA THR A 122 14.28 -66.62 -19.62
C THR A 122 13.84 -66.18 -18.24
N THR A 123 13.56 -67.13 -17.36
CA THR A 123 13.32 -66.88 -15.94
C THR A 123 14.56 -67.28 -15.14
N LEU A 124 15.05 -66.37 -14.31
CA LEU A 124 16.11 -66.62 -13.32
C LEU A 124 15.53 -66.50 -11.91
N ASP A 125 16.05 -67.30 -10.98
CA ASP A 125 15.60 -67.37 -9.59
C ASP A 125 16.77 -67.64 -8.64
N GLN A 126 16.46 -67.95 -7.38
CA GLN A 126 17.46 -68.23 -6.33
C GLN A 126 18.44 -69.38 -6.65
N SER A 127 18.17 -70.23 -7.63
CA SER A 127 19.07 -71.32 -8.05
C SER A 127 20.15 -70.87 -9.04
N SER A 128 20.04 -69.65 -9.55
CA SER A 128 20.95 -69.02 -10.52
C SER A 128 21.30 -67.62 -10.05
N LEU A 129 22.01 -67.53 -8.93
CA LEU A 129 22.38 -66.29 -8.24
C LEU A 129 23.92 -66.15 -8.17
N GLN A 130 24.41 -64.93 -8.29
CA GLN A 130 25.77 -64.49 -8.00
C GLN A 130 25.72 -63.31 -7.03
N TYR A 131 26.76 -63.16 -6.21
CA TYR A 131 26.89 -62.05 -5.26
C TYR A 131 28.35 -61.90 -4.82
N GLY A 132 28.70 -60.72 -4.33
CA GLY A 132 30.02 -60.35 -3.83
C GLY A 132 30.32 -60.85 -2.41
N SER A 133 31.60 -60.84 -2.05
CA SER A 133 32.07 -61.52 -0.83
C SER A 133 31.60 -60.87 0.48
N GLY A 134 31.28 -59.57 0.47
CA GLY A 134 30.69 -58.87 1.61
C GLY A 134 29.15 -58.84 1.61
N SER A 135 28.50 -59.44 0.61
CA SER A 135 27.05 -59.61 0.64
C SER A 135 26.61 -60.54 1.78
N THR A 136 25.39 -60.34 2.28
CA THR A 136 24.81 -61.21 3.31
C THR A 136 24.05 -62.42 2.75
N PHE A 137 24.17 -62.74 1.45
CA PHE A 137 23.60 -63.95 0.87
C PHE A 137 24.33 -65.23 1.33
N THR A 138 23.58 -66.32 1.46
CA THR A 138 24.10 -67.65 1.87
C THR A 138 23.67 -68.76 0.90
N LEU A 139 23.09 -68.38 -0.23
CA LEU A 139 22.59 -69.28 -1.26
C LEU A 139 23.76 -69.77 -2.14
N PRO A 140 23.71 -70.97 -2.72
CA PRO A 140 24.76 -71.42 -3.63
C PRO A 140 24.89 -70.52 -4.85
N GLN A 141 26.10 -70.07 -5.16
CA GLN A 141 26.37 -69.35 -6.40
C GLN A 141 26.34 -70.30 -7.59
N SER A 142 25.58 -69.96 -8.62
CA SER A 142 25.40 -70.81 -9.81
C SER A 142 24.90 -70.02 -11.02
N TYR A 143 25.07 -70.56 -12.21
CA TYR A 143 24.55 -70.01 -13.47
C TYR A 143 23.54 -70.97 -14.12
N LYS A 144 22.60 -70.41 -14.87
CA LYS A 144 21.68 -71.14 -15.75
C LYS A 144 22.12 -70.97 -17.20
N ARG A 145 22.27 -72.08 -17.93
CA ARG A 145 22.45 -72.05 -19.38
C ARG A 145 21.15 -71.61 -20.06
N VAL A 146 21.24 -70.57 -20.87
CA VAL A 146 20.19 -70.10 -21.78
C VAL A 146 20.64 -70.45 -23.19
N ASN A 147 19.85 -71.25 -23.90
CA ASN A 147 20.12 -71.61 -25.30
C ASN A 147 19.35 -70.66 -26.21
N PHE A 148 19.98 -70.30 -27.33
CA PHE A 148 19.35 -69.56 -28.41
C PHE A 148 18.47 -70.50 -29.25
N ASP A 149 17.34 -69.97 -29.73
CA ASP A 149 16.46 -70.66 -30.68
C ASP A 149 17.07 -70.65 -32.10
N TYR A 150 17.91 -69.66 -32.40
CA TYR A 150 18.71 -69.54 -33.62
C TYR A 150 20.18 -69.88 -33.37
N GLU A 151 20.75 -70.75 -34.21
CA GLU A 151 22.18 -71.09 -34.15
C GLU A 151 23.00 -70.07 -34.97
N PHE A 152 23.74 -69.20 -34.26
CA PHE A 152 24.54 -68.16 -34.90
C PHE A 152 25.80 -68.72 -35.57
N SER A 153 26.27 -68.05 -36.64
CA SER A 153 27.51 -68.43 -37.34
C SER A 153 28.78 -68.09 -36.55
N GLU A 154 28.68 -67.17 -35.61
CA GLU A 154 29.76 -66.66 -34.75
C GLU A 154 29.21 -66.18 -33.42
N ARG A 155 30.09 -65.82 -32.48
CA ARG A 155 29.71 -65.29 -31.16
C ARG A 155 28.83 -64.04 -31.34
N PRO A 156 27.55 -64.04 -30.91
CA PRO A 156 26.68 -62.90 -31.10
C PRO A 156 26.93 -61.81 -30.06
N VAL A 157 26.67 -60.55 -30.44
CA VAL A 157 26.53 -59.41 -29.52
C VAL A 157 25.24 -59.63 -28.72
N LEU A 158 25.33 -59.55 -27.40
CA LEU A 158 24.25 -59.90 -26.46
C LEU A 158 23.92 -58.72 -25.56
N VAL A 159 22.71 -58.16 -25.66
CA VAL A 159 22.19 -57.23 -24.65
C VAL A 159 21.08 -57.91 -23.84
N HIS A 160 21.00 -57.60 -22.55
CA HIS A 160 20.05 -58.20 -21.61
C HIS A 160 19.47 -57.16 -20.66
N SER A 161 18.30 -57.46 -20.12
CA SER A 161 17.59 -56.56 -19.19
C SER A 161 16.57 -57.33 -18.34
N ILE A 162 16.50 -57.01 -17.05
CA ILE A 162 15.44 -57.52 -16.15
C ILE A 162 14.14 -56.79 -16.50
N GLN A 163 13.09 -57.55 -16.86
CA GLN A 163 11.78 -57.01 -17.28
C GLN A 163 10.82 -56.78 -16.11
N THR A 164 11.13 -57.35 -14.95
CA THR A 164 10.29 -57.37 -13.75
C THR A 164 11.04 -56.83 -12.53
N LEU A 165 10.27 -56.46 -11.50
CA LEU A 165 10.80 -56.09 -10.18
C LEU A 165 10.01 -56.84 -9.11
N ASN A 166 10.05 -58.18 -9.17
CA ASN A 166 9.30 -59.05 -8.28
C ASN A 166 9.99 -59.21 -6.91
N SER A 167 11.32 -59.13 -6.89
CA SER A 167 12.19 -59.22 -5.72
C SER A 167 12.36 -57.84 -5.11
N ASN A 168 11.44 -57.44 -4.24
CA ASN A 168 11.49 -56.15 -3.55
C ASN A 168 10.94 -56.24 -2.12
N ASP A 169 11.83 -56.10 -1.13
CA ASP A 169 11.54 -56.13 0.30
C ASP A 169 11.45 -54.72 0.93
N THR A 170 11.57 -53.64 0.14
CA THR A 170 11.55 -52.25 0.59
C THR A 170 10.52 -51.41 -0.17
N ASN A 171 10.40 -50.12 0.16
CA ASN A 171 9.51 -49.17 -0.52
C ASN A 171 10.31 -48.11 -1.32
N PRO A 172 11.08 -48.52 -2.33
CA PRO A 172 11.85 -47.59 -3.16
C PRO A 172 10.92 -46.63 -3.93
N PRO A 173 11.33 -45.37 -4.16
CA PRO A 173 12.69 -44.85 -3.94
C PRO A 173 12.89 -44.23 -2.54
N ARG A 174 11.92 -44.32 -1.61
CA ARG A 174 12.09 -43.74 -0.26
C ARG A 174 13.07 -44.52 0.63
N ASP A 175 13.34 -45.75 0.23
CA ASP A 175 14.34 -46.63 0.81
C ASP A 175 15.18 -47.17 -0.34
N ALA A 176 16.46 -47.47 -0.09
CA ALA A 176 17.29 -48.24 -1.03
C ALA A 176 16.62 -49.57 -1.43
N LEU A 177 16.81 -50.00 -2.68
CA LEU A 177 16.21 -51.22 -3.23
C LEU A 177 16.88 -52.47 -2.63
N ARG A 178 16.11 -53.36 -1.98
CA ARG A 178 16.62 -54.61 -1.42
C ARG A 178 15.77 -55.82 -1.84
N PRO A 179 16.36 -56.91 -2.38
CA PRO A 179 17.75 -57.01 -2.83
C PRO A 179 18.00 -56.18 -4.10
N PHE A 180 19.22 -55.68 -4.28
CA PHE A 180 19.58 -54.96 -5.50
C PHE A 180 20.08 -55.94 -6.56
N LEU A 181 19.24 -56.28 -7.53
CA LEU A 181 19.54 -57.32 -8.52
C LEU A 181 19.89 -56.74 -9.89
N THR A 182 20.95 -57.23 -10.50
CA THR A 182 21.34 -57.01 -11.90
C THR A 182 21.52 -58.39 -12.58
N VAL A 183 22.18 -58.46 -13.73
CA VAL A 183 22.38 -59.73 -14.46
C VAL A 183 23.87 -59.98 -14.63
N ALA A 184 24.33 -61.16 -14.21
CA ALA A 184 25.69 -61.64 -14.44
C ALA A 184 25.72 -62.61 -15.62
N ILE A 185 26.73 -62.44 -16.47
CA ILE A 185 27.09 -63.38 -17.53
C ILE A 185 28.41 -64.04 -17.16
N GLU A 186 28.46 -65.37 -17.12
CA GLU A 186 29.70 -66.09 -16.80
C GLU A 186 30.76 -65.80 -17.88
N SER A 187 31.93 -65.30 -17.47
CA SER A 187 33.01 -64.90 -18.38
C SER A 187 33.39 -66.04 -19.32
N GLY A 188 33.35 -65.77 -20.63
CA GLY A 188 33.67 -66.74 -21.68
C GLY A 188 32.59 -67.79 -21.98
N SER A 189 31.40 -67.70 -21.38
CA SER A 189 30.31 -68.67 -21.62
C SER A 189 29.45 -68.40 -22.87
N LEU A 190 29.51 -67.17 -23.41
CA LEU A 190 28.76 -66.75 -24.60
C LEU A 190 29.37 -67.34 -25.87
N ASP A 191 28.65 -68.26 -26.51
CA ASP A 191 29.02 -68.92 -27.76
C ASP A 191 27.89 -68.83 -28.81
N THR A 192 28.00 -69.60 -29.90
CA THR A 192 27.04 -69.57 -31.02
C THR A 192 25.66 -70.15 -30.68
N GLN A 193 25.52 -70.88 -29.58
CA GLN A 193 24.31 -71.61 -29.20
C GLN A 193 23.68 -71.11 -27.90
N GLY A 194 24.40 -70.32 -27.10
CA GLY A 194 23.84 -69.79 -25.86
C GLY A 194 24.85 -69.14 -24.94
N VAL A 195 24.42 -68.93 -23.69
CA VAL A 195 25.15 -68.19 -22.66
C VAL A 195 24.73 -68.62 -21.26
N ASN A 196 25.64 -68.54 -20.28
CA ASN A 196 25.33 -68.81 -18.88
C ASN A 196 24.99 -67.51 -18.15
N MET A 197 23.76 -67.42 -17.62
CA MET A 197 23.22 -66.23 -16.96
C MET A 197 22.86 -66.49 -15.49
N ALA A 198 22.98 -65.47 -14.64
CA ALA A 198 22.52 -65.47 -13.25
C ALA A 198 21.97 -64.09 -12.84
N LEU A 199 21.13 -64.04 -11.81
CA LEU A 199 20.86 -62.79 -11.09
C LEU A 199 22.12 -62.40 -10.32
N GLU A 200 22.49 -61.12 -10.33
CA GLU A 200 23.67 -60.59 -9.64
C GLU A 200 23.23 -59.64 -8.53
N ALA A 201 23.59 -59.94 -7.28
CA ALA A 201 23.23 -59.09 -6.15
C ALA A 201 24.35 -58.15 -5.67
N SER A 202 25.50 -58.14 -6.34
CA SER A 202 26.69 -57.37 -5.98
C SER A 202 27.10 -57.60 -4.51
N GLU A 203 27.76 -56.64 -3.85
CA GLU A 203 28.09 -56.72 -2.42
C GLU A 203 26.91 -56.31 -1.52
N THR A 204 25.68 -56.27 -2.05
CA THR A 204 24.57 -55.63 -1.33
C THR A 204 23.90 -56.51 -0.28
N GLN A 205 23.08 -55.88 0.58
CA GLN A 205 22.28 -56.56 1.60
C GLN A 205 21.31 -57.60 0.99
N ALA A 206 21.26 -58.79 1.59
CA ALA A 206 20.39 -59.88 1.12
C ALA A 206 18.90 -59.56 1.30
N GLY A 207 18.09 -60.10 0.38
CA GLY A 207 16.63 -60.04 0.39
C GLY A 207 16.01 -61.26 -0.29
N ASN A 208 14.69 -61.31 -0.35
CA ASN A 208 13.96 -62.43 -0.95
C ASN A 208 14.11 -62.42 -2.47
N ILE A 209 14.59 -63.54 -3.02
CA ILE A 209 14.68 -63.75 -4.47
C ILE A 209 13.41 -64.43 -4.97
N VAL A 210 12.63 -63.70 -5.74
CA VAL A 210 11.46 -64.19 -6.47
C VAL A 210 11.85 -64.35 -7.95
N PRO A 211 11.28 -65.32 -8.70
CA PRO A 211 11.60 -65.46 -10.11
C PRO A 211 11.44 -64.15 -10.90
N GLU A 212 12.50 -63.73 -11.58
CA GLU A 212 12.53 -62.55 -12.45
C GLU A 212 12.55 -62.97 -13.92
N THR A 213 11.88 -62.20 -14.77
CA THR A 213 11.94 -62.38 -16.22
C THR A 213 13.09 -61.55 -16.77
N ILE A 214 14.01 -62.21 -17.47
CA ILE A 214 15.13 -61.58 -18.16
C ILE A 214 14.87 -61.66 -19.66
N ALA A 215 14.91 -60.52 -20.35
CA ALA A 215 14.94 -60.49 -21.79
C ALA A 215 16.39 -60.43 -22.28
N TYR A 216 16.66 -61.03 -23.43
CA TYR A 216 17.93 -60.92 -24.14
C TYR A 216 17.70 -60.68 -25.63
N LEU A 217 18.64 -59.96 -26.24
CA LEU A 217 18.73 -59.78 -27.69
C LEU A 217 20.12 -60.24 -28.12
N ALA A 218 20.16 -61.18 -29.05
CA ALA A 218 21.38 -61.73 -29.64
C ALA A 218 21.40 -61.47 -31.15
N VAL A 219 22.51 -60.94 -31.65
CA VAL A 219 22.72 -60.67 -33.08
C VAL A 219 24.21 -60.70 -33.42
N ILE A 220 24.59 -61.14 -34.62
CA ILE A 220 26.01 -61.10 -35.02
C ILE A 220 26.53 -59.66 -35.09
N GLU A 221 27.82 -59.47 -34.80
CA GLU A 221 28.51 -58.18 -34.89
C GLU A 221 28.42 -57.61 -36.32
N GLY A 222 28.30 -56.29 -36.46
CA GLY A 222 28.28 -55.65 -37.78
C GLY A 222 27.77 -54.21 -37.76
N SER A 223 28.05 -53.49 -38.85
CA SER A 223 27.78 -52.05 -39.02
C SER A 223 27.21 -51.73 -40.40
N ASN A 224 26.78 -50.48 -40.60
CA ASN A 224 26.08 -49.96 -41.78
C ASN A 224 24.79 -50.74 -42.13
N ARG A 225 24.13 -51.31 -41.11
CA ARG A 225 22.82 -51.95 -41.28
C ARG A 225 21.74 -50.89 -41.31
N LEU A 226 20.69 -51.13 -42.10
CA LEU A 226 19.66 -50.16 -42.38
C LEU A 226 18.27 -50.81 -42.39
N PHE A 227 17.31 -50.14 -41.78
CA PHE A 227 15.89 -50.30 -42.05
C PHE A 227 15.24 -48.91 -42.05
N ASN A 228 14.04 -48.79 -42.61
CA ASN A 228 13.28 -47.54 -42.55
C ASN A 228 12.29 -47.61 -41.40
N ASP A 229 12.18 -46.51 -40.65
CA ASP A 229 11.12 -46.37 -39.65
C ASP A 229 9.77 -46.08 -40.31
N ASP A 230 8.73 -45.93 -39.49
CA ASP A 230 7.38 -45.63 -39.94
C ASP A 230 7.27 -44.28 -40.67
N ASP A 231 8.22 -43.36 -40.57
CA ASP A 231 8.19 -42.08 -41.30
C ASP A 231 9.10 -42.10 -42.55
N ASP A 232 9.44 -43.30 -43.04
CA ASP A 232 10.41 -43.54 -44.13
C ASP A 232 11.80 -42.95 -43.83
N LYS A 233 12.14 -42.76 -42.55
CA LYS A 233 13.46 -42.29 -42.15
C LYS A 233 14.42 -43.47 -42.05
N GLU A 234 15.58 -43.31 -42.69
CA GLU A 234 16.67 -44.28 -42.63
C GLU A 234 17.22 -44.43 -41.20
N ILE A 235 17.10 -45.63 -40.64
CA ILE A 235 17.64 -46.00 -39.33
C ILE A 235 18.89 -46.85 -39.53
N TYR A 236 20.04 -46.17 -39.44
CA TYR A 236 21.33 -46.84 -39.36
C TYR A 236 21.51 -47.46 -37.97
N TRP A 237 22.01 -48.68 -37.94
CA TRP A 237 22.36 -49.36 -36.71
C TRP A 237 23.62 -50.23 -36.83
N GLU A 238 24.21 -50.53 -35.68
CA GLU A 238 25.34 -51.45 -35.54
C GLU A 238 25.28 -52.20 -34.21
N ALA A 239 25.91 -53.37 -34.19
CA ALA A 239 26.15 -54.17 -33.00
C ALA A 239 27.65 -54.45 -32.90
N LEU A 240 28.26 -54.24 -31.73
CA LEU A 240 29.71 -54.38 -31.53
C LEU A 240 30.07 -54.73 -30.07
N PHE A 241 31.28 -55.24 -29.88
CA PHE A 241 31.87 -55.48 -28.56
C PHE A 241 32.80 -54.34 -28.13
N SER A 242 32.81 -53.99 -26.85
CA SER A 242 33.85 -53.10 -26.28
C SER A 242 35.21 -53.80 -26.18
N GLY A 243 35.24 -55.13 -26.08
CA GLY A 243 36.36 -55.89 -25.54
C GLY A 243 36.52 -55.69 -24.02
N GLU A 244 37.42 -56.47 -23.40
CA GLU A 244 37.73 -56.40 -21.96
C GLU A 244 38.48 -55.11 -21.61
N ARG A 245 37.74 -54.02 -21.36
CA ARG A 245 38.32 -52.72 -21.04
C ARG A 245 37.51 -51.86 -20.09
N ILE A 246 36.25 -52.18 -19.83
CA ILE A 246 35.36 -51.31 -19.05
C ILE A 246 35.67 -51.50 -17.57
N ASP A 247 36.24 -50.49 -16.93
CA ASP A 247 36.61 -50.49 -15.51
C ASP A 247 35.59 -49.74 -14.63
N GLY A 248 35.95 -49.52 -13.36
CA GLY A 248 35.05 -49.00 -12.34
C GLY A 248 34.72 -47.52 -12.47
N TRP A 249 33.72 -47.08 -11.72
CA TRP A 249 33.30 -45.68 -11.68
C TRP A 249 34.43 -44.73 -11.26
N ASP A 250 35.27 -45.17 -10.32
CA ASP A 250 36.36 -44.37 -9.77
C ASP A 250 37.57 -44.25 -10.72
N ASP A 251 37.67 -45.12 -11.74
CA ASP A 251 38.69 -45.11 -12.80
C ASP A 251 38.32 -44.20 -13.98
N GLY A 252 37.03 -43.89 -14.15
CA GLY A 252 36.54 -42.87 -15.08
C GLY A 252 35.56 -43.40 -16.13
N CYS A 253 35.86 -43.15 -17.40
CA CYS A 253 34.91 -43.40 -18.49
C CYS A 253 35.63 -43.98 -19.71
N ASP A 254 35.28 -45.22 -20.07
CA ASP A 254 35.89 -45.96 -21.17
C ASP A 254 35.15 -45.77 -22.47
N ASP A 255 35.80 -45.09 -23.42
CA ASP A 255 35.23 -44.80 -24.73
C ASP A 255 35.33 -46.03 -25.67
N THR A 256 34.19 -46.45 -26.22
CA THR A 256 34.06 -47.35 -27.37
C THR A 256 33.57 -46.56 -28.58
N PHE A 257 34.30 -46.64 -29.70
CA PHE A 257 34.01 -45.88 -30.91
C PHE A 257 33.03 -46.64 -31.81
N PHE A 258 32.08 -45.91 -32.39
CA PHE A 258 31.14 -46.42 -33.37
C PHE A 258 31.81 -46.62 -34.73
N ASN A 259 31.40 -47.65 -35.46
CA ASN A 259 31.82 -47.86 -36.84
C ASN A 259 30.93 -47.07 -37.82
N ASN A 260 29.68 -46.80 -37.44
CA ASN A 260 28.77 -45.96 -38.23
C ASN A 260 29.08 -44.46 -38.03
N ASN A 261 28.75 -43.68 -39.06
CA ASN A 261 28.81 -42.21 -38.99
C ASN A 261 27.43 -41.64 -38.61
N TYR A 262 27.15 -41.52 -37.32
CA TYR A 262 25.89 -40.89 -36.88
C TYR A 262 25.94 -39.36 -37.04
N SER A 263 24.82 -38.75 -37.45
CA SER A 263 24.68 -37.29 -37.54
C SER A 263 24.42 -36.61 -36.19
N SER A 264 24.00 -37.37 -35.19
CA SER A 264 23.71 -36.96 -33.81
C SER A 264 24.10 -38.08 -32.85
N SER A 265 24.02 -37.86 -31.54
CA SER A 265 24.14 -38.95 -30.57
C SER A 265 23.14 -40.06 -30.90
N PRO A 266 23.58 -41.31 -31.12
CA PRO A 266 22.69 -42.43 -31.38
C PRO A 266 21.93 -42.83 -30.10
N LEU A 267 20.87 -43.61 -30.28
CA LEU A 267 20.32 -44.40 -29.18
C LEU A 267 21.21 -45.60 -28.94
N VAL A 268 21.44 -45.96 -27.68
CA VAL A 268 22.33 -47.05 -27.30
C VAL A 268 21.65 -47.99 -26.30
N ALA A 269 21.82 -49.28 -26.49
CA ALA A 269 21.59 -50.30 -25.47
C ALA A 269 22.90 -51.05 -25.26
N ALA A 270 23.30 -51.22 -24.00
CA ALA A 270 24.53 -51.92 -23.69
C ALA A 270 24.38 -52.75 -22.42
N SER A 271 25.02 -53.92 -22.41
CA SER A 271 25.02 -54.82 -21.27
C SER A 271 26.42 -55.37 -21.04
N LYS A 272 26.73 -55.58 -19.75
CA LYS A 272 27.94 -56.27 -19.31
C LYS A 272 27.80 -57.77 -19.61
N ILE A 273 28.77 -58.34 -20.31
CA ILE A 273 28.72 -59.73 -20.84
C ILE A 273 29.84 -60.63 -20.31
N SER A 274 30.55 -60.18 -19.29
CA SER A 274 31.48 -60.96 -18.49
C SER A 274 31.17 -60.75 -17.01
N ARG A 275 31.75 -61.56 -16.13
CA ARG A 275 31.69 -61.39 -14.68
C ARG A 275 33.06 -61.72 -14.09
N ASN A 276 33.96 -60.76 -14.21
CA ASN A 276 35.28 -60.76 -13.64
C ASN A 276 35.24 -60.17 -12.21
N GLY A 277 36.23 -60.50 -11.37
CA GLY A 277 36.28 -60.00 -9.99
C GLY A 277 35.26 -60.65 -9.04
N ALA A 278 35.22 -60.21 -7.78
CA ALA A 278 34.32 -60.76 -6.77
C ALA A 278 33.05 -59.93 -6.57
N ASP A 279 33.08 -58.62 -6.81
CA ASP A 279 32.10 -57.70 -6.21
C ASP A 279 30.89 -57.40 -7.12
N GLY A 280 31.04 -57.57 -8.44
CA GLY A 280 29.96 -57.47 -9.41
C GLY A 280 29.61 -56.03 -9.72
N GLY A 281 28.63 -55.78 -10.58
CA GLY A 281 28.33 -54.41 -10.99
C GLY A 281 27.47 -54.32 -12.24
N TRP A 282 27.13 -53.09 -12.61
CA TRP A 282 26.27 -52.78 -13.76
C TRP A 282 26.82 -51.62 -14.59
N LEU A 283 26.39 -51.48 -15.84
CA LEU A 283 26.87 -50.41 -16.70
C LEU A 283 26.12 -49.10 -16.51
N ARG A 284 26.85 -47.99 -16.61
CA ARG A 284 26.31 -46.65 -16.85
C ARG A 284 26.98 -45.97 -18.03
N SER A 285 26.20 -45.22 -18.80
CA SER A 285 26.69 -44.35 -19.85
C SER A 285 27.22 -43.06 -19.25
N CYS A 286 28.55 -42.92 -19.23
CA CYS A 286 29.24 -41.73 -18.71
C CYS A 286 29.49 -40.66 -19.78
N ARG A 287 29.38 -41.02 -21.07
CA ARG A 287 29.53 -40.10 -22.18
C ARG A 287 28.84 -40.63 -23.43
N LEU A 288 28.19 -39.78 -24.21
CA LEU A 288 27.66 -40.16 -25.51
C LEU A 288 27.75 -38.99 -26.49
N ASN A 289 28.28 -39.24 -27.67
CA ASN A 289 28.21 -38.32 -28.80
C ASN A 289 28.03 -39.12 -30.11
N SER A 290 28.04 -38.44 -31.27
CA SER A 290 27.82 -39.08 -32.58
C SER A 290 28.90 -40.07 -33.03
N SER A 291 30.02 -40.19 -32.30
CA SER A 291 31.20 -41.01 -32.68
C SER A 291 31.59 -42.07 -31.65
N ARG A 292 31.09 -41.97 -30.40
CA ARG A 292 31.48 -42.89 -29.32
C ARG A 292 30.45 -42.95 -28.20
N LEU A 293 30.45 -44.10 -27.52
CA LEU A 293 29.80 -44.36 -26.24
C LEU A 293 30.87 -44.58 -25.17
N GLY A 294 30.81 -43.82 -24.09
CA GLY A 294 31.60 -44.02 -22.88
C GLY A 294 30.81 -44.83 -21.86
N LEU A 295 31.38 -45.92 -21.37
CA LEU A 295 30.80 -46.79 -20.36
C LEU A 295 31.70 -46.85 -19.12
N THR A 296 31.09 -47.17 -17.98
CA THR A 296 31.78 -47.48 -16.72
C THR A 296 30.97 -48.53 -15.97
N VAL A 297 31.64 -49.39 -15.19
CA VAL A 297 30.99 -50.30 -14.25
C VAL A 297 30.72 -49.55 -12.95
N ASP A 298 29.44 -49.41 -12.64
CA ASP A 298 28.96 -48.93 -11.35
C ASP A 298 28.89 -50.11 -10.37
N GLU A 299 29.27 -49.84 -9.13
CA GLU A 299 29.31 -50.74 -7.98
C GLU A 299 28.60 -50.08 -6.80
N ASP A 300 28.12 -50.91 -5.88
CA ASP A 300 27.50 -50.43 -4.64
C ASP A 300 28.54 -49.85 -3.66
N ARG A 301 28.06 -49.24 -2.58
CA ARG A 301 28.90 -48.78 -1.45
C ARG A 301 28.43 -49.39 -0.14
N TYR A 302 27.93 -50.62 -0.21
CA TYR A 302 27.53 -51.36 0.98
C TYR A 302 28.78 -51.97 1.62
N ASN A 303 28.95 -51.81 2.94
CA ASN A 303 30.14 -52.18 3.73
C ASN A 303 31.45 -51.44 3.43
N ASP A 304 31.71 -51.03 2.20
CA ASP A 304 32.85 -50.17 1.85
C ASP A 304 32.43 -49.01 0.93
N SER A 305 33.38 -48.12 0.60
CA SER A 305 33.10 -46.91 -0.19
C SER A 305 33.68 -46.95 -1.60
N GLU A 306 34.27 -48.07 -1.98
CA GLU A 306 35.07 -48.22 -3.19
C GLU A 306 34.18 -48.59 -4.39
N ARG A 307 34.48 -48.06 -5.58
CA ARG A 307 33.79 -48.41 -6.84
C ARG A 307 34.75 -48.70 -7.99
N ASN A 308 35.98 -49.09 -7.67
CA ASN A 308 36.99 -49.62 -8.57
C ASN A 308 36.65 -51.08 -8.92
N HIS A 309 36.44 -51.36 -10.20
CA HIS A 309 36.05 -52.68 -10.69
C HIS A 309 37.16 -53.26 -11.59
N THR A 310 37.35 -54.59 -11.55
CA THR A 310 38.23 -55.28 -12.54
C THR A 310 37.67 -55.12 -13.95
N VAL A 311 38.50 -54.94 -14.98
CA VAL A 311 37.99 -54.73 -16.36
C VAL A 311 36.98 -55.80 -16.82
N GLU A 312 35.93 -55.32 -17.48
CA GLU A 312 34.82 -56.11 -18.01
C GLU A 312 34.63 -55.88 -19.52
N GLU A 313 33.94 -56.82 -20.17
CA GLU A 313 33.50 -56.72 -21.55
C GLU A 313 32.01 -56.33 -21.61
N ALA A 314 31.68 -55.41 -22.51
CA ALA A 314 30.32 -54.98 -22.81
C ALA A 314 29.95 -55.29 -24.27
N ALA A 315 28.69 -55.63 -24.48
CA ALA A 315 28.05 -55.68 -25.79
C ALA A 315 27.22 -54.41 -25.99
N ILE A 316 27.28 -53.83 -27.18
CA ILE A 316 26.67 -52.54 -27.50
C ILE A 316 25.85 -52.68 -28.78
N ILE A 317 24.63 -52.15 -28.74
CA ILE A 317 23.79 -51.87 -29.90
C ILE A 317 23.62 -50.37 -29.98
N ALA A 318 23.90 -49.79 -31.15
CA ALA A 318 23.71 -48.37 -31.42
C ALA A 318 22.80 -48.19 -32.64
N MET A 319 21.84 -47.26 -32.55
CA MET A 319 20.84 -46.99 -33.57
C MET A 319 20.62 -45.49 -33.74
N THR A 320 20.09 -45.07 -34.88
CA THR A 320 19.78 -43.66 -35.15
C THR A 320 18.73 -43.14 -34.16
N SER A 321 19.14 -42.32 -33.18
CA SER A 321 18.32 -41.62 -32.16
C SER A 321 16.90 -42.17 -31.93
N ASN A 322 15.86 -41.39 -32.20
CA ASN A 322 14.47 -41.79 -32.01
C ASN A 322 13.91 -42.36 -33.31
N PHE A 323 13.25 -43.51 -33.20
CA PHE A 323 12.57 -44.19 -34.30
C PHE A 323 11.45 -45.10 -33.76
N VAL A 324 10.49 -45.40 -34.63
CA VAL A 324 9.38 -46.32 -34.38
C VAL A 324 9.15 -47.09 -35.68
N PHE A 325 9.09 -48.40 -35.62
CA PHE A 325 8.78 -49.26 -36.75
C PHE A 325 7.70 -50.24 -36.32
N SER A 326 6.52 -50.14 -36.95
CA SER A 326 5.29 -50.91 -36.67
C SER A 326 5.15 -52.19 -37.48
N GLY A 327 6.18 -52.59 -38.24
CA GLY A 327 6.12 -53.75 -39.14
C GLY A 327 5.44 -53.44 -40.48
N ASN A 328 5.30 -54.46 -41.33
CA ASN A 328 4.87 -54.33 -42.73
C ASN A 328 3.34 -54.28 -42.94
N SER A 329 2.61 -53.40 -42.25
CA SER A 329 1.15 -53.24 -42.45
C SER A 329 0.80 -52.39 -43.69
N PRO A 330 -0.13 -52.83 -44.57
CA PRO A 330 -0.55 -52.05 -45.75
C PRO A 330 -1.30 -50.77 -45.35
N SER A 331 -1.15 -49.70 -46.15
CA SER A 331 -1.89 -48.44 -45.90
C SER A 331 -3.39 -48.61 -46.15
N CYS A 332 -4.21 -47.79 -45.49
CA CYS A 332 -5.66 -47.88 -45.67
C CYS A 332 -6.15 -47.48 -47.07
N GLU A 333 -5.35 -46.71 -47.80
CA GLU A 333 -5.66 -46.34 -49.18
C GLU A 333 -5.51 -47.51 -50.15
N ILE A 334 -4.74 -48.55 -49.80
CA ILE A 334 -4.62 -49.76 -50.63
C ILE A 334 -5.60 -50.85 -50.20
N VAL A 335 -5.92 -50.98 -48.91
CA VAL A 335 -6.93 -51.95 -48.43
C VAL A 335 -8.35 -51.49 -48.77
N PHE A 336 -8.63 -50.18 -48.67
CA PHE A 336 -9.91 -49.55 -48.99
C PHE A 336 -9.73 -48.40 -50.00
N PRO A 337 -9.39 -48.70 -51.26
CA PRO A 337 -9.09 -47.69 -52.30
C PRO A 337 -10.33 -46.94 -52.80
N GLY A 338 -11.53 -47.44 -52.53
CA GLY A 338 -12.80 -46.82 -52.91
C GLY A 338 -13.97 -47.42 -52.15
N ALA A 339 -15.20 -47.03 -52.48
CA ALA A 339 -16.41 -47.50 -51.80
C ALA A 339 -16.59 -49.02 -51.89
N LEU A 340 -16.22 -49.61 -53.03
CA LEU A 340 -16.24 -51.04 -53.31
C LEU A 340 -14.89 -51.45 -53.87
N ALA A 341 -14.34 -52.54 -53.36
CA ALA A 341 -13.09 -53.09 -53.87
C ALA A 341 -13.04 -54.63 -53.77
N THR A 342 -12.36 -55.29 -54.69
CA THR A 342 -12.05 -56.72 -54.56
C THR A 342 -10.55 -57.00 -54.56
N PHE A 343 -10.18 -58.12 -53.93
CA PHE A 343 -8.89 -58.76 -54.09
C PHE A 343 -9.10 -60.19 -54.60
N ASN A 344 -8.03 -60.85 -55.07
CA ASN A 344 -8.09 -62.22 -55.62
C ASN A 344 -8.90 -62.37 -56.93
N SER A 345 -8.97 -61.31 -57.75
CA SER A 345 -9.61 -61.32 -59.08
C SER A 345 -11.12 -61.60 -59.08
N ALA A 346 -11.80 -61.34 -57.96
CA ALA A 346 -13.25 -61.52 -57.85
C ALA A 346 -14.03 -60.36 -58.50
N PRO A 347 -15.19 -60.62 -59.15
CA PRO A 347 -15.99 -59.59 -59.79
C PRO A 347 -16.80 -58.72 -58.81
N ILE A 348 -17.04 -57.47 -59.20
CA ILE A 348 -18.07 -56.60 -58.62
C ILE A 348 -19.27 -56.59 -59.56
N ARG A 349 -20.47 -56.96 -59.08
CA ARG A 349 -21.71 -57.00 -59.87
C ARG A 349 -22.62 -55.82 -59.53
N LEU A 350 -22.87 -54.97 -60.51
CA LEU A 350 -23.77 -53.81 -60.39
C LEU A 350 -25.12 -54.10 -61.07
N VAL A 351 -26.20 -53.67 -60.43
CA VAL A 351 -27.59 -53.85 -60.90
C VAL A 351 -28.32 -52.50 -60.97
N ASP A 352 -29.59 -52.51 -61.42
CA ASP A 352 -30.39 -51.30 -61.62
C ASP A 352 -30.43 -50.36 -60.39
N GLY A 353 -30.07 -49.10 -60.61
CA GLY A 353 -30.22 -48.00 -59.67
C GLY A 353 -29.13 -47.90 -58.60
N VAL A 354 -28.06 -48.69 -58.69
CA VAL A 354 -26.93 -48.61 -57.75
C VAL A 354 -26.20 -47.27 -57.90
N ILE A 355 -25.90 -46.63 -56.77
CA ILE A 355 -25.14 -45.38 -56.70
C ILE A 355 -23.89 -45.62 -55.85
N VAL A 356 -22.73 -45.38 -56.43
CA VAL A 356 -21.43 -45.33 -55.77
C VAL A 356 -20.97 -43.88 -55.81
N ASP A 357 -20.73 -43.28 -54.66
CA ASP A 357 -20.25 -41.91 -54.51
C ASP A 357 -18.89 -41.97 -53.82
N ASP A 358 -17.82 -41.88 -54.60
CA ASP A 358 -16.43 -41.88 -54.16
C ASP A 358 -15.59 -40.81 -54.92
N PRO A 359 -14.32 -40.57 -54.55
CA PRO A 359 -13.50 -39.56 -55.23
C PRO A 359 -12.65 -40.13 -56.37
N ASN A 360 -12.98 -41.31 -56.89
CA ASN A 360 -12.15 -42.03 -57.87
C ASN A 360 -12.56 -41.75 -59.33
N GLY A 361 -13.50 -40.84 -59.56
CA GLY A 361 -13.84 -40.36 -60.90
C GLY A 361 -14.60 -41.40 -61.74
N GLY A 362 -15.43 -42.21 -61.09
CA GLY A 362 -16.23 -43.25 -61.73
C GLY A 362 -15.58 -44.64 -61.79
N VAL A 363 -14.44 -44.85 -61.12
CA VAL A 363 -13.68 -46.10 -61.13
C VAL A 363 -13.94 -46.91 -59.87
N VAL A 364 -14.26 -48.20 -60.02
CA VAL A 364 -14.34 -49.16 -58.91
C VAL A 364 -13.12 -50.07 -58.93
N GLN A 365 -12.54 -50.34 -57.75
CA GLN A 365 -11.29 -51.10 -57.66
C GLN A 365 -11.52 -52.61 -57.80
N THR A 366 -11.37 -53.13 -59.01
CA THR A 366 -11.50 -54.56 -59.30
C THR A 366 -10.88 -54.88 -60.65
N GLU A 367 -10.47 -56.13 -60.86
CA GLU A 367 -10.11 -56.63 -62.18
C GLU A 367 -11.33 -56.84 -63.09
N ILE A 368 -12.49 -57.18 -62.51
CA ILE A 368 -13.70 -57.58 -63.27
C ILE A 368 -14.92 -56.82 -62.73
N LEU A 369 -15.57 -56.04 -63.60
CA LEU A 369 -16.83 -55.36 -63.29
C LEU A 369 -17.96 -55.89 -64.19
N GLU A 370 -19.02 -56.41 -63.58
CA GLU A 370 -20.22 -56.91 -64.26
C GLU A 370 -21.41 -55.97 -64.01
N ASP A 371 -21.60 -54.98 -64.88
CA ASP A 371 -22.75 -54.08 -64.82
C ASP A 371 -23.93 -54.64 -65.65
N THR A 372 -24.96 -55.10 -64.95
CA THR A 372 -26.19 -55.66 -65.55
C THR A 372 -27.34 -54.65 -65.62
N SER A 373 -27.10 -53.39 -65.26
CA SER A 373 -28.13 -52.37 -65.18
C SER A 373 -28.61 -51.86 -66.54
N THR A 374 -29.86 -51.36 -66.57
CA THR A 374 -30.56 -50.90 -67.77
C THR A 374 -31.01 -49.44 -67.65
N GLU A 375 -31.02 -48.71 -68.77
CA GLU A 375 -31.50 -47.30 -68.80
C GLU A 375 -33.00 -47.21 -68.48
N PRO A 376 -33.47 -46.21 -67.71
CA PRO A 376 -32.75 -45.02 -67.22
C PRO A 376 -32.01 -45.20 -65.87
N ASN A 377 -32.08 -46.40 -65.28
CA ASN A 377 -31.57 -46.69 -63.94
C ASN A 377 -30.16 -47.29 -63.98
N LYS A 378 -29.33 -46.86 -64.93
CA LYS A 378 -27.97 -47.40 -65.05
C LYS A 378 -27.16 -47.09 -63.78
N ALA A 379 -26.37 -48.05 -63.32
CA ALA A 379 -25.51 -47.88 -62.15
C ALA A 379 -24.56 -46.69 -62.36
N ARG A 380 -24.41 -45.85 -61.33
CA ARG A 380 -23.60 -44.63 -61.40
C ARG A 380 -22.52 -44.62 -60.34
N CYS A 381 -21.31 -44.26 -60.76
CA CYS A 381 -20.16 -43.97 -59.91
C CYS A 381 -19.85 -42.48 -60.10
N ASP A 382 -19.98 -41.66 -59.05
CA ASP A 382 -19.77 -40.20 -59.05
C ASP A 382 -20.62 -39.45 -60.09
N GLY A 383 -21.84 -39.95 -60.31
CA GLY A 383 -22.75 -39.44 -61.32
C GLY A 383 -22.42 -39.83 -62.77
N VAL A 384 -21.34 -40.57 -63.03
CA VAL A 384 -20.98 -41.14 -64.34
C VAL A 384 -21.16 -42.66 -64.37
N GLN A 385 -20.95 -43.31 -65.51
CA GLN A 385 -21.00 -44.78 -65.60
C GLN A 385 -19.77 -45.41 -64.93
N CYS A 386 -19.99 -46.43 -64.10
CA CYS A 386 -18.92 -47.16 -63.43
C CYS A 386 -18.00 -47.92 -64.41
N ILE A 387 -16.70 -47.89 -64.16
CA ILE A 387 -15.68 -48.68 -64.88
C ILE A 387 -14.73 -49.38 -63.89
N ALA A 388 -14.12 -50.50 -64.29
CA ALA A 388 -13.15 -51.24 -63.48
C ALA A 388 -11.76 -50.60 -63.52
N SER A 389 -11.00 -50.66 -62.42
CA SER A 389 -9.59 -50.25 -62.38
C SER A 389 -8.66 -51.21 -63.15
N GLY A 390 -9.05 -52.48 -63.28
CA GLY A 390 -8.25 -53.53 -63.91
C GLY A 390 -7.18 -54.14 -63.01
N VAL A 391 -7.13 -53.79 -61.72
CA VAL A 391 -6.21 -54.35 -60.73
C VAL A 391 -6.89 -54.55 -59.37
N ASN A 392 -6.43 -55.52 -58.59
CA ASN A 392 -6.91 -55.77 -57.23
C ASN A 392 -6.52 -54.64 -56.25
N ALA A 393 -7.21 -54.56 -55.11
CA ALA A 393 -6.90 -53.62 -54.03
C ALA A 393 -5.57 -53.96 -53.31
N ILE A 394 -5.41 -55.24 -52.93
CA ILE A 394 -4.23 -55.79 -52.25
C ILE A 394 -3.84 -57.15 -52.83
N THR A 395 -2.60 -57.58 -52.58
CA THR A 395 -2.12 -58.94 -52.92
C THR A 395 -2.64 -59.98 -51.92
N THR A 396 -2.65 -61.26 -52.31
CA THR A 396 -3.03 -62.36 -51.41
C THR A 396 -2.14 -62.43 -50.16
N ALA A 397 -0.83 -62.19 -50.31
CA ALA A 397 0.09 -62.16 -49.16
C ALA A 397 -0.19 -61.01 -48.20
N GLN A 398 -0.54 -59.82 -48.71
CA GLN A 398 -0.96 -58.69 -47.86
C GLN A 398 -2.31 -58.97 -47.17
N ALA A 399 -3.23 -59.68 -47.84
CA ALA A 399 -4.50 -60.08 -47.25
C ALA A 399 -4.32 -61.15 -46.15
N GLU A 400 -3.38 -62.08 -46.29
CA GLU A 400 -3.04 -63.09 -45.26
C GLU A 400 -2.46 -62.48 -43.98
N GLY A 401 -1.79 -61.33 -44.08
CA GLY A 401 -1.31 -60.55 -42.94
C GLY A 401 -2.37 -59.67 -42.26
N ILE A 402 -3.63 -59.73 -42.72
CA ILE A 402 -4.75 -58.98 -42.15
C ILE A 402 -5.75 -59.97 -41.54
N PRO A 403 -6.21 -59.76 -40.30
CA PRO A 403 -5.84 -58.67 -39.39
C PRO A 403 -4.45 -58.89 -38.77
N THR A 404 -3.79 -57.78 -38.40
CA THR A 404 -2.54 -57.84 -37.61
C THR A 404 -2.81 -58.13 -36.13
N ILE A 405 -4.07 -58.33 -35.74
CA ILE A 405 -4.49 -58.67 -34.39
C ILE A 405 -5.15 -60.04 -34.44
N ASP A 406 -4.64 -60.97 -33.64
CA ASP A 406 -5.19 -62.33 -33.59
C ASP A 406 -6.61 -62.34 -33.03
N ASN A 407 -7.51 -63.05 -33.72
CA ASN A 407 -8.83 -63.37 -33.18
C ASN A 407 -8.70 -64.54 -32.19
N ASP A 408 -8.73 -64.20 -30.90
CA ASP A 408 -8.61 -65.15 -29.79
C ASP A 408 -9.95 -65.81 -29.37
N GLY A 409 -11.07 -65.43 -29.99
CA GLY A 409 -12.40 -65.92 -29.66
C GLY A 409 -12.92 -65.46 -28.29
N SER A 410 -12.34 -64.42 -27.70
CA SER A 410 -12.70 -63.93 -26.35
C SER A 410 -14.12 -63.35 -26.25
N SER A 411 -14.74 -62.99 -27.38
CA SER A 411 -16.02 -62.29 -27.43
C SER A 411 -17.19 -63.18 -27.83
N SER A 412 -18.34 -62.91 -27.20
CA SER A 412 -19.60 -63.59 -27.51
C SER A 412 -20.10 -63.26 -28.93
N PRO A 413 -20.70 -64.21 -29.66
CA PRO A 413 -21.35 -63.94 -30.94
C PRO A 413 -22.60 -63.06 -30.84
N ASN A 414 -23.13 -62.83 -29.62
CA ASN A 414 -24.23 -61.90 -29.38
C ASN A 414 -23.68 -60.51 -29.03
N LEU A 415 -23.65 -59.62 -30.02
CA LEU A 415 -23.18 -58.23 -29.88
C LEU A 415 -24.22 -57.34 -29.15
N PRO A 416 -23.79 -56.46 -28.22
CA PRO A 416 -24.67 -55.48 -27.57
C PRO A 416 -25.10 -54.36 -28.52
N SER A 417 -26.25 -53.71 -28.24
CA SER A 417 -26.76 -52.59 -29.06
C SER A 417 -25.94 -51.31 -28.95
N GLU A 418 -25.16 -51.16 -27.88
CA GLU A 418 -24.16 -50.11 -27.71
C GLU A 418 -22.77 -50.77 -27.84
N LEU A 419 -22.03 -50.40 -28.88
CA LEU A 419 -20.76 -50.99 -29.23
C LEU A 419 -19.61 -50.06 -28.82
N ILE A 420 -18.62 -50.63 -28.15
CA ILE A 420 -17.37 -49.95 -27.76
C ILE A 420 -16.26 -50.98 -27.56
N GLY A 421 -15.06 -50.70 -28.10
CA GLY A 421 -13.90 -51.57 -27.98
C GLY A 421 -13.89 -52.73 -28.99
N ASP A 422 -13.14 -53.79 -28.66
CA ASP A 422 -12.85 -54.89 -29.59
C ASP A 422 -13.70 -56.12 -29.31
N TYR A 423 -14.18 -56.75 -30.39
CA TYR A 423 -14.95 -57.99 -30.36
C TYR A 423 -14.24 -59.05 -31.20
N PHE A 424 -13.62 -60.04 -30.56
CA PHE A 424 -12.98 -61.20 -31.18
C PHE A 424 -13.90 -62.42 -31.14
N ILE A 425 -14.67 -62.64 -32.20
CA ILE A 425 -15.74 -63.64 -32.24
C ILE A 425 -15.27 -64.88 -33.00
N ASP A 426 -15.32 -66.05 -32.34
CA ASP A 426 -15.20 -67.36 -32.98
C ASP A 426 -16.59 -68.01 -33.15
N ALA A 427 -17.23 -67.82 -34.31
CA ALA A 427 -18.54 -68.38 -34.61
C ALA A 427 -18.81 -68.50 -36.12
N SER A 428 -19.55 -69.52 -36.54
CA SER A 428 -19.94 -69.71 -37.95
C SER A 428 -21.08 -68.78 -38.42
N LEU A 429 -21.81 -68.14 -37.50
CA LEU A 429 -22.87 -67.19 -37.81
C LEU A 429 -22.93 -66.10 -36.75
N VAL A 430 -22.91 -64.84 -37.20
CA VAL A 430 -23.11 -63.64 -36.36
C VAL A 430 -24.24 -62.81 -36.97
N GLN A 431 -25.23 -62.44 -36.16
CA GLN A 431 -26.46 -61.77 -36.63
C GLN A 431 -26.66 -60.41 -35.95
N MET A 432 -26.89 -59.38 -36.77
CA MET A 432 -27.27 -58.03 -36.35
C MET A 432 -28.62 -57.68 -37.01
N VAL A 433 -29.72 -58.03 -36.34
CA VAL A 433 -31.06 -58.03 -36.94
C VAL A 433 -32.11 -57.22 -36.17
N ASN A 434 -32.94 -56.47 -36.90
CA ASN A 434 -34.11 -55.73 -36.39
C ASN A 434 -33.83 -54.78 -35.21
N THR A 435 -32.67 -54.13 -35.17
CA THR A 435 -32.30 -53.21 -34.07
C THR A 435 -31.41 -52.06 -34.57
N THR A 436 -31.19 -51.08 -33.71
CA THR A 436 -30.15 -50.06 -33.88
C THR A 436 -28.91 -50.48 -33.10
N TYR A 437 -27.74 -50.31 -33.71
CA TYR A 437 -26.44 -50.44 -33.05
C TYR A 437 -25.73 -49.09 -33.09
N GLU A 438 -25.52 -48.50 -31.93
CA GLU A 438 -24.79 -47.25 -31.76
C GLU A 438 -23.35 -47.52 -31.35
N VAL A 439 -22.41 -46.78 -31.94
CA VAL A 439 -20.99 -46.90 -31.67
C VAL A 439 -20.59 -45.73 -30.78
N LEU A 440 -20.26 -46.02 -29.53
CA LEU A 440 -19.96 -45.00 -28.51
C LEU A 440 -18.49 -44.56 -28.51
N GLY A 441 -17.64 -45.31 -29.21
CA GLY A 441 -16.21 -45.04 -29.38
C GLY A 441 -15.62 -46.01 -30.42
N LYS A 442 -14.31 -45.93 -30.67
CA LYS A 442 -13.64 -46.81 -31.62
C LYS A 442 -13.97 -48.28 -31.33
N THR A 443 -14.54 -48.95 -32.33
CA THR A 443 -15.03 -50.31 -32.23
C THR A 443 -14.46 -51.15 -33.36
N ARG A 444 -13.97 -52.35 -33.03
CA ARG A 444 -13.47 -53.33 -34.00
C ARG A 444 -14.15 -54.67 -33.79
N ILE A 445 -14.59 -55.31 -34.86
CA ILE A 445 -15.24 -56.62 -34.82
C ILE A 445 -14.46 -57.57 -35.73
N PHE A 446 -13.81 -58.57 -35.16
CA PHE A 446 -13.08 -59.61 -35.87
C PHE A 446 -13.87 -60.92 -35.77
N ILE A 447 -14.24 -61.49 -36.91
CA ILE A 447 -15.05 -62.72 -36.98
C ILE A 447 -14.25 -63.79 -37.72
N LYS A 448 -14.03 -64.91 -37.04
CA LYS A 448 -13.43 -66.13 -37.59
C LYS A 448 -14.28 -67.32 -37.12
N SER A 449 -14.09 -68.49 -37.74
CA SER A 449 -14.66 -69.74 -37.27
C SER A 449 -13.57 -70.80 -37.17
N SER A 450 -13.38 -71.39 -36.00
CA SER A 450 -12.55 -72.58 -35.80
C SER A 450 -13.20 -73.85 -36.39
N SER A 451 -14.48 -73.79 -36.77
CA SER A 451 -15.15 -74.84 -37.54
C SER A 451 -14.75 -74.79 -39.02
N ALA A 452 -14.86 -75.93 -39.72
CA ALA A 452 -14.57 -76.02 -41.16
C ALA A 452 -15.52 -75.22 -42.08
N VAL A 453 -16.50 -74.50 -41.51
CA VAL A 453 -17.47 -73.68 -42.24
C VAL A 453 -17.03 -72.22 -42.17
N ALA A 454 -16.94 -71.57 -43.33
CA ALA A 454 -16.67 -70.13 -43.38
C ALA A 454 -17.77 -69.34 -42.65
N PRO A 455 -17.41 -68.43 -41.73
CA PRO A 455 -18.36 -67.63 -40.97
C PRO A 455 -19.20 -66.72 -41.88
N LEU A 456 -20.42 -66.42 -41.44
CA LEU A 456 -21.31 -65.45 -42.09
C LEU A 456 -21.70 -64.34 -41.12
N LEU A 457 -21.42 -63.09 -41.49
CA LEU A 457 -22.00 -61.91 -40.84
C LEU A 457 -23.30 -61.51 -41.58
N GLN A 458 -24.42 -61.52 -40.86
CA GLN A 458 -25.72 -61.15 -41.39
C GLN A 458 -26.25 -59.87 -40.73
N ILE A 459 -26.40 -58.80 -41.50
CA ILE A 459 -26.96 -57.51 -41.10
C ILE A 459 -28.31 -57.33 -41.82
N SER A 460 -29.43 -57.29 -41.09
CA SER A 460 -30.76 -57.23 -41.72
C SER A 460 -31.77 -56.36 -40.95
N ASN A 461 -32.45 -55.44 -41.65
CA ASN A 461 -33.36 -54.45 -41.07
C ASN A 461 -32.71 -53.64 -39.92
N THR A 462 -31.46 -53.23 -40.10
CA THR A 462 -30.62 -52.67 -39.04
C THR A 462 -30.12 -51.27 -39.39
N GLN A 463 -30.01 -50.40 -38.38
CA GLN A 463 -29.31 -49.11 -38.47
C GLN A 463 -28.02 -49.22 -37.66
N LEU A 464 -26.88 -49.28 -38.34
CA LEU A 464 -25.56 -49.51 -37.73
C LEU A 464 -24.69 -48.27 -37.87
N ASN A 465 -24.36 -47.63 -36.73
CA ASN A 465 -23.48 -46.48 -36.63
C ASN A 465 -23.92 -45.27 -37.49
N ILE A 466 -25.23 -45.06 -37.64
CA ILE A 466 -25.76 -44.02 -38.54
C ILE A 466 -25.41 -42.59 -38.11
N SER A 467 -25.18 -42.35 -36.82
CA SER A 467 -24.80 -41.04 -36.26
C SER A 467 -23.29 -40.79 -36.23
N GLY A 468 -22.46 -41.83 -36.37
CA GLY A 468 -21.01 -41.74 -36.20
C GLY A 468 -20.22 -41.59 -37.50
N SER A 469 -18.89 -41.63 -37.37
CA SER A 469 -17.97 -41.71 -38.50
C SER A 469 -17.77 -43.18 -38.90
N PRO A 470 -17.58 -43.51 -40.20
CA PRO A 470 -17.16 -44.85 -40.62
C PRO A 470 -15.89 -45.33 -39.92
N SER A 471 -14.98 -44.40 -39.58
CA SER A 471 -13.74 -44.73 -38.86
C SER A 471 -13.95 -45.15 -37.41
N ASP A 472 -15.17 -45.07 -36.88
CA ASP A 472 -15.50 -45.52 -35.53
C ASP A 472 -15.85 -47.01 -35.50
N LEU A 473 -16.13 -47.65 -36.65
CA LEU A 473 -16.47 -49.05 -36.74
C LEU A 473 -15.72 -49.76 -37.87
N THR A 474 -14.88 -50.72 -37.50
CA THR A 474 -14.19 -51.63 -38.44
C THR A 474 -14.66 -53.06 -38.23
N ILE A 475 -14.99 -53.76 -39.32
CA ILE A 475 -15.45 -55.14 -39.28
C ILE A 475 -14.59 -55.97 -40.22
N TYR A 476 -13.98 -57.03 -39.69
CA TYR A 476 -13.26 -58.03 -40.44
C TYR A 476 -13.94 -59.39 -40.31
N VAL A 477 -14.18 -60.04 -41.45
CA VAL A 477 -14.81 -61.36 -41.51
C VAL A 477 -13.92 -62.28 -42.34
N ASP A 478 -13.35 -63.31 -41.70
CA ASP A 478 -12.67 -64.40 -42.40
C ASP A 478 -13.69 -65.37 -43.03
N GLY A 479 -14.60 -64.83 -43.84
CA GLY A 479 -15.79 -65.49 -44.37
C GLY A 479 -16.66 -64.51 -45.14
N ASN A 480 -17.99 -64.69 -45.13
CA ASN A 480 -18.92 -63.94 -45.98
C ASN A 480 -19.68 -62.82 -45.23
N ILE A 481 -20.08 -61.78 -45.95
CA ILE A 481 -20.92 -60.69 -45.45
C ILE A 481 -22.26 -60.65 -46.21
N SER A 482 -23.37 -60.47 -45.49
CA SER A 482 -24.70 -60.26 -46.08
C SER A 482 -25.42 -59.08 -45.41
N ILE A 483 -25.77 -58.06 -46.18
CA ILE A 483 -26.47 -56.85 -45.74
C ILE A 483 -27.82 -56.79 -46.44
N ALA A 484 -28.93 -56.57 -45.73
CA ALA A 484 -30.26 -56.45 -46.33
C ALA A 484 -31.11 -55.37 -45.65
N ASN A 485 -31.72 -54.48 -46.43
CA ASN A 485 -32.61 -53.41 -45.94
C ASN A 485 -32.02 -52.64 -44.73
N SER A 486 -30.73 -52.29 -44.82
CA SER A 486 -29.98 -51.76 -43.68
C SER A 486 -29.13 -50.55 -44.09
N ASN A 487 -28.91 -49.65 -43.14
CA ASN A 487 -27.96 -48.54 -43.28
C ASN A 487 -26.76 -48.84 -42.38
N VAL A 488 -25.57 -48.94 -42.98
CA VAL A 488 -24.33 -49.32 -42.31
C VAL A 488 -23.30 -48.22 -42.51
N THR A 489 -22.76 -47.69 -41.41
CA THR A 489 -21.63 -46.76 -41.43
C THR A 489 -20.39 -47.47 -40.86
N ALA A 490 -19.58 -48.10 -41.69
CA ALA A 490 -18.43 -48.90 -41.26
C ALA A 490 -17.41 -49.12 -42.39
N TYR A 491 -16.19 -49.50 -42.02
CA TYR A 491 -15.24 -50.15 -42.93
C TYR A 491 -15.32 -51.66 -42.75
N MET A 492 -15.50 -52.39 -43.85
CA MET A 492 -15.76 -53.83 -43.83
C MET A 492 -14.82 -54.58 -44.76
N MET A 493 -14.09 -55.56 -44.24
CA MET A 493 -13.26 -56.48 -45.02
C MET A 493 -13.73 -57.91 -44.86
N SER A 494 -13.82 -58.63 -45.98
CA SER A 494 -14.27 -60.02 -46.06
C SER A 494 -13.27 -60.84 -46.86
N THR A 495 -12.84 -62.01 -46.37
CA THR A 495 -12.04 -62.94 -47.19
C THR A 495 -12.89 -63.71 -48.20
N GLY A 496 -14.21 -63.77 -47.99
CA GLY A 496 -15.21 -64.39 -48.86
C GLY A 496 -16.05 -63.39 -49.65
N THR A 497 -17.29 -63.78 -49.95
CA THR A 497 -18.26 -62.98 -50.73
C THR A 497 -18.98 -61.94 -49.88
N ALA A 498 -19.34 -60.80 -50.48
CA ALA A 498 -20.14 -59.76 -49.84
C ALA A 498 -21.40 -59.45 -50.65
N ILE A 499 -22.57 -59.67 -50.05
CA ILE A 499 -23.87 -59.44 -50.69
C ILE A 499 -24.55 -58.25 -50.01
N VAL A 500 -24.92 -57.23 -50.79
CA VAL A 500 -25.61 -56.04 -50.29
C VAL A 500 -26.96 -55.91 -50.98
N GLY A 501 -28.03 -56.29 -50.30
CA GLY A 501 -29.40 -56.33 -50.81
C GLY A 501 -29.99 -54.95 -51.13
N ALA A 502 -31.10 -54.97 -51.85
CA ALA A 502 -31.77 -53.78 -52.38
C ALA A 502 -32.07 -52.71 -51.31
N ALA A 503 -31.98 -51.43 -51.72
CA ALA A 503 -32.22 -50.26 -50.88
C ALA A 503 -31.38 -50.18 -49.58
N SER A 504 -30.25 -50.89 -49.51
CA SER A 504 -29.30 -50.76 -48.39
C SER A 504 -28.29 -49.65 -48.67
N LYS A 505 -27.81 -49.01 -47.61
CA LYS A 505 -26.79 -47.95 -47.70
C LYS A 505 -25.54 -48.33 -46.93
N VAL A 506 -24.37 -48.18 -47.55
CA VAL A 506 -23.06 -48.36 -46.91
C VAL A 506 -22.29 -47.04 -46.97
N ARG A 507 -21.95 -46.47 -45.82
CA ARG A 507 -21.09 -45.30 -45.71
C ARG A 507 -19.74 -45.73 -45.10
N GLY A 508 -18.66 -45.58 -45.84
CA GLY A 508 -17.35 -46.18 -45.53
C GLY A 508 -16.81 -46.93 -46.75
N ALA A 509 -16.31 -48.15 -46.57
CA ALA A 509 -15.84 -48.98 -47.68
C ALA A 509 -16.06 -50.46 -47.41
N LEU A 510 -16.19 -51.23 -48.50
CA LEU A 510 -16.32 -52.69 -48.48
C LEU A 510 -15.29 -53.32 -49.42
N THR A 511 -14.38 -54.10 -48.84
CA THR A 511 -13.36 -54.86 -49.59
C THR A 511 -13.59 -56.37 -49.41
N ALA A 512 -13.63 -57.13 -50.50
CA ALA A 512 -13.91 -58.56 -50.45
C ALA A 512 -12.91 -59.41 -51.27
N GLY A 513 -12.56 -60.59 -50.76
CA GLY A 513 -11.73 -61.58 -51.46
C GLY A 513 -12.53 -62.48 -52.42
N GLY A 514 -13.86 -62.47 -52.29
CA GLY A 514 -14.82 -63.04 -53.23
C GLY A 514 -15.74 -61.97 -53.83
N ASP A 515 -16.74 -62.42 -54.60
CA ASP A 515 -17.65 -61.54 -55.35
C ASP A 515 -18.33 -60.50 -54.44
N ILE A 516 -18.49 -59.27 -54.96
CA ILE A 516 -19.38 -58.27 -54.37
C ILE A 516 -20.64 -58.17 -55.22
N ASP A 517 -21.77 -58.63 -54.68
CA ASP A 517 -23.08 -58.59 -55.35
C ASP A 517 -23.94 -57.46 -54.77
N THR A 518 -24.29 -56.48 -55.60
CA THR A 518 -25.13 -55.34 -55.21
C THR A 518 -26.61 -55.57 -55.55
N GLY A 519 -27.51 -55.02 -54.75
CA GLY A 519 -28.95 -55.07 -54.93
C GLY A 519 -29.50 -53.76 -55.50
N ALA A 520 -30.70 -53.82 -56.09
CA ALA A 520 -31.28 -52.65 -56.75
C ALA A 520 -31.40 -51.45 -55.80
N GLN A 521 -31.05 -50.27 -56.30
CA GLN A 521 -31.07 -49.00 -55.55
C GLN A 521 -30.22 -48.97 -54.26
N SER A 522 -29.17 -49.78 -54.14
CA SER A 522 -28.22 -49.62 -53.03
C SER A 522 -27.32 -48.39 -53.24
N GLU A 523 -26.90 -47.78 -52.13
CA GLU A 523 -26.04 -46.60 -52.11
C GLU A 523 -24.73 -46.87 -51.36
N TYR A 524 -23.60 -46.47 -51.94
CA TYR A 524 -22.28 -46.56 -51.32
C TYR A 524 -21.66 -45.18 -51.28
N LEU A 525 -21.33 -44.69 -50.08
CA LEU A 525 -20.71 -43.39 -49.87
C LEU A 525 -19.32 -43.58 -49.28
N TYR A 526 -18.29 -43.34 -50.07
CA TYR A 526 -16.90 -43.50 -49.63
C TYR A 526 -16.49 -42.39 -48.68
N VAL A 527 -15.86 -42.80 -47.59
CA VAL A 527 -15.04 -41.94 -46.76
C VAL A 527 -13.66 -42.54 -46.77
N ARG A 528 -12.63 -41.73 -47.03
CA ARG A 528 -11.24 -42.22 -47.04
C ARG A 528 -10.82 -42.59 -45.60
N PRO A 529 -10.38 -43.83 -45.34
CA PRO A 529 -9.79 -44.18 -44.07
C PRO A 529 -8.33 -43.71 -44.01
N ASN A 530 -7.94 -43.03 -42.91
CA ASN A 530 -6.54 -42.67 -42.66
C ASN A 530 -5.77 -43.81 -41.99
N ASN A 531 -6.38 -44.43 -40.98
CA ASN A 531 -5.84 -45.55 -40.22
C ASN A 531 -7.00 -46.38 -39.63
N LEU A 532 -6.92 -47.70 -39.72
CA LEU A 532 -7.87 -48.67 -39.15
C LEU A 532 -7.07 -49.75 -38.43
N ALA A 533 -6.81 -49.51 -37.15
CA ALA A 533 -5.97 -50.37 -36.31
C ALA A 533 -6.38 -51.84 -36.40
N GLY A 534 -5.41 -52.72 -36.70
CA GLY A 534 -5.61 -54.14 -36.92
C GLY A 534 -5.94 -54.55 -38.36
N ILE A 535 -6.25 -53.60 -39.26
CA ILE A 535 -6.57 -53.88 -40.67
C ILE A 535 -5.65 -53.16 -41.64
N CYS A 536 -5.42 -51.86 -41.43
CA CYS A 536 -4.58 -51.06 -42.31
C CYS A 536 -4.14 -49.77 -41.63
N GLY A 537 -3.06 -49.17 -42.10
CA GLY A 537 -2.53 -47.92 -41.53
C GLY A 537 -1.85 -48.10 -40.17
N LYS A 538 -1.31 -47.00 -39.64
CA LYS A 538 -0.46 -46.97 -38.44
C LYS A 538 -1.24 -46.50 -37.22
N GLU A 539 -1.33 -47.34 -36.18
CA GLU A 539 -1.84 -46.95 -34.86
C GLU A 539 -0.82 -46.07 -34.14
N VAL A 540 -0.90 -44.76 -34.37
CA VAL A 540 -0.11 -43.78 -33.64
C VAL A 540 -0.73 -43.56 -32.26
N ILE A 541 -0.06 -44.02 -31.21
CA ILE A 541 -0.41 -43.65 -29.84
C ILE A 541 0.12 -42.24 -29.61
N GLU A 542 -0.77 -41.25 -29.51
CA GLU A 542 -0.36 -39.93 -29.04
C GLU A 542 0.12 -40.05 -27.59
N THR A 543 1.30 -39.49 -27.31
CA THR A 543 1.89 -39.47 -25.96
C THR A 543 2.07 -38.03 -25.50
N VAL A 544 1.89 -37.77 -24.20
CA VAL A 544 2.23 -36.47 -23.62
C VAL A 544 3.73 -36.44 -23.40
N ASN A 545 4.43 -35.54 -24.12
CA ASN A 545 5.85 -35.31 -23.93
C ASN A 545 6.13 -34.53 -22.63
N HIS A 546 5.32 -33.51 -22.32
CA HIS A 546 5.37 -32.76 -21.07
C HIS A 546 4.11 -31.91 -20.85
N TYR A 547 3.86 -31.55 -19.59
CA TYR A 547 2.99 -30.44 -19.22
C TYR A 547 3.81 -29.17 -19.05
N ARG A 548 3.27 -28.00 -19.39
CA ARG A 548 3.92 -26.74 -19.02
C ARG A 548 2.98 -25.62 -18.63
N PHE A 549 3.43 -24.81 -17.67
CA PHE A 549 2.88 -23.48 -17.44
C PHE A 549 3.57 -22.44 -18.30
N GLU A 550 2.79 -21.51 -18.85
CA GLU A 550 3.26 -20.29 -19.48
C GLU A 550 2.66 -19.09 -18.75
N LEU A 551 3.55 -18.22 -18.25
CA LEU A 551 3.22 -16.96 -17.64
C LEU A 551 3.91 -15.82 -18.39
N ALA A 552 3.20 -14.70 -18.59
CA ALA A 552 3.77 -13.52 -19.23
C ALA A 552 4.93 -12.91 -18.42
N ASP A 553 4.85 -12.96 -17.09
CA ASP A 553 5.90 -12.53 -16.15
C ASP A 553 5.70 -13.20 -14.78
N ASN A 554 6.63 -12.97 -13.83
CA ASN A 554 6.56 -13.45 -12.46
C ASN A 554 5.90 -12.45 -11.48
N LYS A 555 5.13 -11.48 -11.95
CA LYS A 555 4.47 -10.45 -11.12
C LYS A 555 2.99 -10.78 -10.91
N GLY A 556 2.54 -10.69 -9.67
CA GLY A 556 1.14 -10.83 -9.26
C GLY A 556 0.70 -9.65 -8.41
N SER A 557 -0.61 -9.39 -8.39
CA SER A 557 -1.24 -8.38 -7.54
C SER A 557 -2.26 -9.07 -6.65
N THR A 558 -2.36 -8.68 -5.39
CA THR A 558 -3.43 -9.19 -4.51
C THR A 558 -4.82 -8.73 -4.94
N CYS A 559 -4.94 -7.71 -5.81
CA CYS A 559 -6.19 -7.22 -6.36
C CYS A 559 -6.68 -7.94 -7.62
N ALA A 560 -5.85 -8.77 -8.26
CA ALA A 560 -6.21 -9.44 -9.51
C ALA A 560 -5.64 -10.84 -9.62
N ALA A 561 -6.43 -11.77 -10.14
CA ALA A 561 -5.95 -13.10 -10.46
C ALA A 561 -4.85 -13.05 -11.55
N LYS A 562 -3.81 -13.85 -11.37
CA LYS A 562 -2.70 -14.05 -12.32
C LYS A 562 -3.15 -15.02 -13.43
N PRO A 563 -3.13 -14.61 -14.71
CA PRO A 563 -3.34 -15.55 -15.82
C PRO A 563 -2.19 -16.54 -15.91
N VAL A 564 -2.52 -17.82 -16.08
CA VAL A 564 -1.58 -18.92 -16.30
C VAL A 564 -2.14 -19.80 -17.41
N THR A 565 -1.37 -20.04 -18.48
CA THR A 565 -1.77 -21.01 -19.50
C THR A 565 -1.11 -22.35 -19.20
N LEU A 566 -1.89 -23.41 -19.11
CA LEU A 566 -1.43 -24.79 -18.93
C LEU A 566 -1.55 -25.53 -20.27
N LYS A 567 -0.46 -26.17 -20.71
CA LYS A 567 -0.40 -26.94 -21.96
C LYS A 567 0.01 -28.38 -21.69
N ALA A 568 -0.55 -29.30 -22.46
CA ALA A 568 -0.09 -30.67 -22.63
C ALA A 568 0.52 -30.79 -24.02
N CYS A 569 1.83 -30.97 -24.07
CA CYS A 569 2.62 -30.91 -25.29
C CYS A 569 2.86 -32.32 -25.81
N ALA A 570 2.65 -32.55 -27.11
CA ALA A 570 2.94 -33.82 -27.76
C ALA A 570 4.42 -33.95 -28.16
N ASN A 571 5.17 -32.83 -28.22
CA ASN A 571 6.58 -32.81 -28.57
C ASN A 571 7.41 -31.84 -27.69
N VAL A 572 8.74 -31.95 -27.77
CA VAL A 572 9.69 -31.23 -26.89
C VAL A 572 9.61 -29.69 -27.02
N SER A 573 9.33 -29.18 -28.21
CA SER A 573 9.16 -27.74 -28.46
C SER A 573 7.77 -27.23 -28.08
N CYS A 574 6.81 -28.14 -27.87
CA CYS A 574 5.39 -27.87 -27.76
C CYS A 574 4.82 -27.12 -28.97
N SER A 575 5.35 -27.38 -30.17
CA SER A 575 4.72 -26.93 -31.41
C SER A 575 3.50 -27.77 -31.78
N GLN A 576 3.38 -28.97 -31.21
CA GLN A 576 2.21 -29.84 -31.27
C GLN A 576 1.65 -30.04 -29.87
N LEU A 577 0.34 -29.90 -29.74
CA LEU A 577 -0.39 -30.14 -28.50
C LEU A 577 -0.98 -31.55 -28.49
N TYR A 578 -1.09 -32.14 -27.31
CA TYR A 578 -1.70 -33.44 -27.10
C TYR A 578 -3.22 -33.38 -27.37
N SER A 579 -3.75 -34.24 -28.25
CA SER A 579 -5.14 -34.13 -28.73
C SER A 579 -6.15 -34.93 -27.91
N GLN A 580 -5.71 -35.68 -26.90
CA GLN A 580 -6.58 -36.44 -26.00
C GLN A 580 -6.83 -35.71 -24.67
N PRO A 581 -7.92 -36.03 -23.96
CA PRO A 581 -8.14 -35.55 -22.60
C PRO A 581 -7.00 -35.95 -21.66
N THR A 582 -6.61 -35.01 -20.81
CA THR A 582 -5.58 -35.18 -19.79
C THR A 582 -5.99 -34.45 -18.51
N SER A 583 -5.54 -34.93 -17.36
CA SER A 583 -5.80 -34.30 -16.07
C SER A 583 -4.54 -34.02 -15.25
N VAL A 584 -4.54 -32.93 -14.51
CA VAL A 584 -3.52 -32.57 -13.52
C VAL A 584 -4.16 -31.93 -12.29
N ASP A 585 -3.51 -32.04 -11.14
CA ASP A 585 -3.82 -31.24 -9.95
C ASP A 585 -2.82 -30.07 -9.85
N LEU A 586 -3.27 -28.88 -9.47
CA LEU A 586 -2.51 -27.64 -9.44
C LEU A 586 -2.04 -27.31 -8.02
N LEU A 587 -0.78 -26.90 -7.89
CA LEU A 587 -0.20 -26.44 -6.64
C LEU A 587 0.14 -24.94 -6.67
N PRO A 588 -0.08 -24.20 -5.57
CA PRO A 588 -0.69 -24.68 -4.32
C PRO A 588 -2.18 -24.98 -4.49
N ALA A 589 -2.69 -25.98 -3.77
CA ALA A 589 -4.11 -26.29 -3.76
C ALA A 589 -4.95 -25.10 -3.28
N THR A 590 -6.21 -25.05 -3.70
CA THR A 590 -7.12 -23.98 -3.33
C THR A 590 -7.43 -24.03 -1.83
N ASP A 591 -7.22 -22.90 -1.14
CA ASP A 591 -7.44 -22.73 0.29
C ASP A 591 -7.97 -21.32 0.63
N GLY A 592 -7.88 -20.91 1.90
CA GLY A 592 -8.29 -19.57 2.33
C GLY A 592 -7.53 -18.44 1.60
N ASN A 593 -6.27 -18.65 1.26
CA ASN A 593 -5.36 -17.64 0.71
C ASN A 593 -5.06 -17.79 -0.78
N ASN A 594 -5.17 -19.00 -1.33
CA ASN A 594 -4.79 -19.39 -2.69
C ASN A 594 -6.03 -19.91 -3.42
N THR A 595 -6.23 -19.54 -4.69
CA THR A 595 -7.39 -20.03 -5.45
C THR A 595 -7.07 -20.17 -6.92
N TRP A 596 -7.30 -21.37 -7.44
CA TRP A 596 -7.31 -21.65 -8.87
C TRP A 596 -8.74 -21.59 -9.40
N LEU A 597 -8.88 -21.12 -10.64
CA LEU A 597 -10.14 -21.16 -11.37
C LEU A 597 -9.95 -21.83 -12.75
N PRO A 598 -10.93 -22.65 -13.18
CA PRO A 598 -12.19 -22.95 -12.47
C PRO A 598 -12.03 -23.88 -11.26
N SER A 599 -10.98 -24.68 -11.21
CA SER A 599 -10.65 -25.59 -10.10
C SER A 599 -9.13 -25.82 -10.04
N ASP A 600 -8.64 -26.29 -8.90
CA ASP A 600 -7.28 -26.80 -8.71
C ASP A 600 -7.11 -28.27 -9.15
N SER A 601 -8.17 -28.94 -9.60
CA SER A 601 -8.09 -30.19 -10.37
C SER A 601 -8.66 -29.95 -11.76
N VAL A 602 -7.83 -30.13 -12.79
CA VAL A 602 -8.14 -29.67 -14.15
C VAL A 602 -8.03 -30.82 -15.13
N THR A 603 -9.11 -31.07 -15.87
CA THR A 603 -9.11 -31.94 -17.05
C THR A 603 -9.24 -31.08 -18.30
N PHE A 604 -8.36 -31.27 -19.28
CA PHE A 604 -8.28 -30.46 -20.49
C PHE A 604 -7.72 -31.24 -21.67
N THR A 605 -7.82 -30.68 -22.88
CA THR A 605 -7.23 -31.24 -24.11
C THR A 605 -6.35 -30.18 -24.75
N GLY A 606 -5.09 -30.52 -25.03
CA GLY A 606 -4.10 -29.63 -25.64
C GLY A 606 -3.65 -28.48 -24.74
N GLN A 607 -4.51 -27.51 -24.47
CA GLN A 607 -4.23 -26.40 -23.57
C GLN A 607 -5.48 -25.85 -22.88
N THR A 608 -5.29 -25.18 -21.76
CA THR A 608 -6.34 -24.48 -21.02
C THR A 608 -5.80 -23.24 -20.34
N ASP A 609 -6.65 -22.23 -20.18
CA ASP A 609 -6.32 -21.00 -19.47
C ASP A 609 -6.85 -21.06 -18.04
N LEU A 610 -5.98 -20.73 -17.10
CA LEU A 610 -6.22 -20.76 -15.67
C LEU A 610 -6.05 -19.35 -15.09
N GLN A 611 -6.72 -19.12 -13.98
CA GLN A 611 -6.59 -17.90 -13.19
C GLN A 611 -6.16 -18.29 -11.77
N TYR A 612 -5.06 -17.72 -11.31
CA TYR A 612 -4.53 -17.97 -9.97
C TYR A 612 -4.61 -16.70 -9.11
N ALA A 613 -5.48 -16.70 -8.11
CA ALA A 613 -5.71 -15.59 -7.20
C ALA A 613 -5.08 -15.83 -5.82
N ARG A 614 -4.57 -14.76 -5.20
CA ARG A 614 -3.98 -14.81 -3.86
C ARG A 614 -4.32 -13.57 -3.04
N SER A 615 -4.70 -13.73 -1.76
CA SER A 615 -5.07 -12.63 -0.85
C SER A 615 -3.90 -12.04 -0.03
N GLY A 616 -2.72 -12.66 -0.08
CA GLY A 616 -1.52 -12.21 0.64
C GLY A 616 -0.32 -11.99 -0.27
N GLY A 617 0.53 -11.02 0.07
CA GLY A 617 1.77 -10.77 -0.66
C GLY A 617 2.83 -11.86 -0.45
N GLY A 618 3.90 -11.80 -1.25
CA GLY A 618 5.04 -12.70 -1.21
C GLY A 618 5.14 -13.62 -2.43
N ASN A 619 6.16 -14.48 -2.42
CA ASN A 619 6.38 -15.45 -3.51
C ASN A 619 5.48 -16.67 -3.31
N VAL A 620 4.92 -17.20 -4.40
CA VAL A 620 4.27 -18.51 -4.45
C VAL A 620 4.94 -19.36 -5.51
N LYS A 621 5.21 -20.63 -5.23
CA LYS A 621 5.65 -21.61 -6.23
C LYS A 621 4.42 -22.25 -6.86
N LEU A 622 4.34 -22.22 -8.19
CA LEU A 622 3.32 -22.92 -8.95
C LEU A 622 3.87 -24.25 -9.44
N ALA A 623 3.09 -25.32 -9.34
CA ALA A 623 3.47 -26.65 -9.84
C ALA A 623 2.23 -27.46 -10.22
N ILE A 624 2.45 -28.69 -10.71
CA ILE A 624 1.39 -29.69 -10.91
C ILE A 624 1.71 -30.97 -10.13
N THR A 625 0.69 -31.76 -9.84
CA THR A 625 0.77 -33.11 -9.28
C THR A 625 -0.22 -34.03 -9.96
N ASN A 626 -0.03 -35.35 -9.82
CA ASN A 626 -0.90 -36.39 -10.38
C ASN A 626 -1.23 -36.24 -11.89
N PRO A 627 -0.24 -35.95 -12.77
CA PRO A 627 -0.52 -35.84 -14.19
C PRO A 627 -0.99 -37.18 -14.77
N MET A 628 -2.08 -37.17 -15.54
CA MET A 628 -2.59 -38.32 -16.29
C MET A 628 -2.82 -37.93 -17.77
N PRO A 629 -2.10 -38.56 -18.73
CA PRO A 629 -1.03 -39.54 -18.52
C PRO A 629 0.19 -38.91 -17.82
N SER A 630 0.97 -39.74 -17.11
CA SER A 630 2.16 -39.28 -16.40
C SER A 630 3.19 -38.73 -17.38
N SER A 631 3.70 -37.52 -17.10
CA SER A 631 4.71 -36.87 -17.92
C SER A 631 5.41 -35.76 -17.12
N GLN A 632 6.55 -35.28 -17.62
CA GLN A 632 7.33 -34.22 -16.97
C GLN A 632 6.57 -32.88 -16.93
N PHE A 633 6.96 -32.01 -15.99
CA PHE A 633 6.42 -30.65 -15.87
C PHE A 633 7.51 -29.59 -16.12
N ARG A 634 7.19 -28.58 -16.93
CA ARG A 634 8.08 -27.46 -17.26
C ARG A 634 7.38 -26.12 -16.98
N CYS A 635 8.15 -25.07 -16.73
CA CYS A 635 7.59 -23.75 -16.43
C CYS A 635 8.28 -22.66 -17.24
N PHE A 636 7.50 -21.80 -17.87
CA PHE A 636 7.96 -20.71 -18.72
C PHE A 636 7.46 -19.38 -18.17
N ILE A 637 8.38 -18.44 -17.97
CA ILE A 637 8.10 -17.09 -17.50
C ILE A 637 8.69 -16.11 -18.50
N GLY A 638 7.86 -15.25 -19.09
CA GLY A 638 8.29 -14.29 -20.12
C GLY A 638 8.79 -14.94 -21.40
N GLY A 639 8.31 -16.15 -21.70
CA GLY A 639 8.72 -16.93 -22.88
C GLY A 639 10.01 -17.76 -22.69
N SER A 640 10.69 -17.66 -21.55
CA SER A 640 11.89 -18.44 -21.24
C SER A 640 11.57 -19.55 -20.23
N GLU A 641 12.14 -20.73 -20.43
CA GLU A 641 12.06 -21.81 -19.46
C GLU A 641 12.81 -21.44 -18.18
N VAL A 642 12.20 -21.72 -17.04
CA VAL A 642 12.79 -21.56 -15.71
C VAL A 642 12.80 -22.92 -15.00
N GLY A 643 13.79 -23.14 -14.13
CA GLY A 643 13.80 -24.33 -13.27
C GLY A 643 12.53 -24.39 -12.39
N ILE A 644 12.08 -25.59 -12.04
CA ILE A 644 10.83 -25.81 -11.28
C ILE A 644 10.81 -25.03 -9.95
N GLU A 645 11.95 -24.93 -9.27
CA GLU A 645 12.12 -24.11 -8.06
C GLU A 645 11.95 -22.59 -8.29
N SER A 646 12.14 -22.14 -9.53
CA SER A 646 11.98 -20.74 -9.96
C SER A 646 10.63 -20.48 -10.63
N CYS A 647 9.74 -21.47 -10.73
CA CYS A 647 8.36 -21.30 -11.18
C CYS A 647 7.54 -20.58 -10.10
N LYS A 648 7.85 -19.30 -9.86
CA LYS A 648 7.32 -18.50 -8.77
C LYS A 648 6.67 -17.22 -9.28
N VAL A 649 5.55 -16.85 -8.66
CA VAL A 649 4.90 -15.54 -8.85
C VAL A 649 5.07 -14.73 -7.57
N LYS A 650 5.59 -13.52 -7.69
CA LYS A 650 5.69 -12.55 -6.60
C LYS A 650 4.41 -11.70 -6.57
N PHE A 651 3.57 -11.93 -5.56
CA PHE A 651 2.39 -11.10 -5.30
C PHE A 651 2.81 -9.89 -4.47
N GLU A 652 2.62 -8.68 -5.00
CA GLU A 652 2.75 -7.45 -4.21
C GLU A 652 1.48 -7.26 -3.38
N LYS A 653 1.63 -7.00 -2.08
CA LYS A 653 0.49 -6.68 -1.22
C LYS A 653 0.07 -5.25 -1.50
N GLU A 654 -1.05 -5.07 -2.17
CA GLU A 654 -1.64 -3.76 -2.41
C GLU A 654 -2.46 -3.33 -1.18
N GLY A 655 -2.45 -2.04 -0.88
CA GLY A 655 -3.16 -1.44 0.25
C GLY A 655 -4.11 -0.35 -0.21
N MET A 656 -4.90 0.18 0.72
CA MET A 656 -5.70 1.38 0.49
C MET A 656 -4.84 2.61 0.84
N VAL A 657 -4.73 3.57 -0.06
CA VAL A 657 -3.84 4.74 0.09
C VAL A 657 -4.67 6.02 0.09
N PHE A 658 -4.43 6.89 1.05
CA PHE A 658 -5.01 8.25 1.08
C PHE A 658 -3.99 9.20 0.45
N ARG A 659 -4.27 9.71 -0.74
CA ARG A 659 -3.34 10.53 -1.54
C ARG A 659 -3.83 11.97 -1.61
N ASN A 660 -2.88 12.91 -1.52
CA ASN A 660 -3.05 14.31 -1.86
C ASN A 660 -2.64 14.50 -3.33
N LEU A 661 -3.62 14.64 -4.21
CA LEU A 661 -3.37 14.82 -5.64
C LEU A 661 -2.78 16.19 -5.97
N THR A 662 -3.08 17.21 -5.16
CA THR A 662 -2.58 18.57 -5.39
C THR A 662 -1.06 18.64 -5.23
N ASP A 663 -0.51 17.97 -4.21
CA ASP A 663 0.92 18.02 -3.89
C ASP A 663 1.70 16.78 -4.36
N GLY A 664 1.00 15.72 -4.79
CA GLY A 664 1.61 14.49 -5.31
C GLY A 664 2.18 13.57 -4.23
N ASP A 665 1.67 13.64 -3.01
CA ASP A 665 2.13 12.87 -1.85
C ASP A 665 0.97 12.19 -1.09
N GLU A 666 1.26 11.55 0.04
CA GLU A 666 0.27 10.83 0.87
C GLU A 666 -0.09 11.61 2.15
N THR A 667 0.08 12.95 2.10
CA THR A 667 -0.06 13.82 3.27
C THR A 667 -1.38 14.56 3.23
N ILE A 668 -2.29 14.24 4.14
CA ILE A 668 -3.35 15.15 4.56
C ILE A 668 -2.70 16.26 5.38
N VAL A 669 -2.70 17.48 4.85
CA VAL A 669 -2.08 18.64 5.52
C VAL A 669 -2.97 19.13 6.68
N THR A 670 -2.47 20.07 7.47
CA THR A 670 -3.24 20.71 8.55
C THR A 670 -4.59 21.23 8.05
N GLN A 671 -5.63 20.81 8.75
CA GLN A 671 -7.02 21.26 8.56
C GLN A 671 -7.40 22.29 9.63
N PHE A 672 -8.50 23.00 9.39
CA PHE A 672 -9.05 23.98 10.32
C PHE A 672 -10.41 23.53 10.81
N ALA A 673 -10.69 23.72 12.10
CA ALA A 673 -11.93 23.26 12.72
C ALA A 673 -13.15 23.82 11.98
N GLY A 674 -14.06 22.95 11.55
CA GLY A 674 -15.26 23.29 10.77
C GLY A 674 -15.03 23.55 9.27
N LYS A 675 -13.78 23.64 8.80
CA LYS A 675 -13.46 23.94 7.40
C LYS A 675 -13.48 22.68 6.52
N PRO A 676 -14.14 22.69 5.36
CA PRO A 676 -13.95 21.68 4.32
C PRO A 676 -12.51 21.66 3.82
N SER A 677 -11.97 20.47 3.58
CA SER A 677 -10.57 20.28 3.21
C SER A 677 -10.18 20.76 1.81
N ASP A 678 -11.17 21.06 0.98
CA ASP A 678 -11.07 21.53 -0.41
C ASP A 678 -11.35 23.04 -0.57
N ALA A 679 -11.61 23.76 0.51
CA ALA A 679 -11.95 25.18 0.49
C ALA A 679 -10.99 26.05 1.31
N GLY A 680 -10.66 27.25 0.83
CA GLY A 680 -9.86 28.24 1.57
C GLY A 680 -8.40 27.85 1.82
N VAL A 681 -7.84 28.26 2.96
CA VAL A 681 -6.47 27.91 3.37
C VAL A 681 -6.24 26.39 3.36
N ASN A 682 -5.08 25.95 2.86
CA ASN A 682 -4.72 24.53 2.73
C ASN A 682 -5.74 23.67 1.95
N ALA A 683 -6.51 24.27 1.03
CA ALA A 683 -7.37 23.52 0.13
C ALA A 683 -6.55 22.52 -0.72
N LYS A 684 -6.92 21.24 -0.65
CA LYS A 684 -6.29 20.15 -1.42
C LYS A 684 -7.36 19.20 -1.95
N THR A 685 -7.04 18.57 -3.07
CA THR A 685 -7.81 17.46 -3.62
C THR A 685 -7.27 16.16 -3.05
N TYR A 686 -8.07 15.48 -2.22
CA TYR A 686 -7.72 14.18 -1.65
C TYR A 686 -8.48 13.06 -2.33
N VAL A 687 -7.81 11.92 -2.51
CA VAL A 687 -8.41 10.70 -3.06
C VAL A 687 -8.05 9.50 -2.21
N VAL A 688 -8.94 8.51 -2.19
CA VAL A 688 -8.60 7.14 -1.83
C VAL A 688 -8.21 6.41 -3.10
N GLU A 689 -7.01 5.86 -3.15
CA GLU A 689 -6.54 4.98 -4.21
C GLU A 689 -6.41 3.56 -3.68
N ALA A 690 -6.76 2.58 -4.52
CA ALA A 690 -6.58 1.18 -4.21
C ALA A 690 -6.23 0.42 -5.48
N CYS A 691 -5.51 -0.69 -5.32
CA CYS A 691 -5.06 -1.55 -6.43
C CYS A 691 -4.09 -0.90 -7.44
N GLY A 692 -3.17 -0.05 -6.96
CA GLY A 692 -2.03 0.48 -7.72
C GLY A 692 -2.37 1.16 -9.06
N ASN A 693 -1.38 1.30 -9.95
CA ASN A 693 -1.55 1.82 -11.33
C ASN A 693 -2.44 0.92 -12.24
N GLY A 694 -3.25 0.03 -11.66
CA GLY A 694 -4.22 -0.79 -12.37
C GLY A 694 -5.56 -0.07 -12.48
N ASN A 695 -6.17 -0.11 -13.66
CA ASN A 695 -7.57 0.27 -13.89
C ASN A 695 -8.57 -0.79 -13.35
N GLN A 696 -8.19 -1.55 -12.33
CA GLN A 696 -8.97 -2.68 -11.80
C GLN A 696 -10.28 -2.23 -11.14
N LEU A 697 -10.24 -1.07 -10.47
CA LEU A 697 -11.42 -0.46 -9.86
C LEU A 697 -12.07 0.58 -10.79
N ALA A 698 -11.59 0.69 -12.04
CA ALA A 698 -12.00 1.76 -12.93
C ALA A 698 -13.51 1.80 -13.13
N ASN A 699 -14.11 2.95 -12.81
CA ASN A 699 -15.55 3.21 -12.91
C ASN A 699 -16.44 2.28 -12.07
N LYS A 700 -15.91 1.66 -11.00
CA LYS A 700 -16.67 0.81 -10.08
C LYS A 700 -17.06 1.57 -8.82
N THR A 701 -18.18 1.17 -8.23
CA THR A 701 -18.57 1.57 -6.88
C THR A 701 -18.41 0.37 -5.97
N LEU A 702 -17.68 0.53 -4.87
CA LEU A 702 -17.48 -0.50 -3.85
C LEU A 702 -17.75 0.09 -2.46
N ASP A 703 -18.38 -0.70 -1.59
CA ASP A 703 -18.58 -0.31 -0.20
C ASP A 703 -17.24 -0.40 0.55
N SER A 704 -16.75 0.77 0.99
CA SER A 704 -15.56 0.90 1.82
C SER A 704 -15.95 1.11 3.27
N ARG A 705 -15.28 0.41 4.17
CA ARG A 705 -15.44 0.56 5.60
C ARG A 705 -14.47 1.62 6.09
N LEU A 706 -14.95 2.82 6.40
CA LEU A 706 -14.11 3.94 6.89
C LEU A 706 -14.39 4.28 8.35
N LYS A 707 -13.35 4.69 9.07
CA LYS A 707 -13.43 5.33 10.39
C LYS A 707 -12.35 6.40 10.51
N PHE A 708 -12.43 7.24 11.53
CA PHE A 708 -11.30 8.10 11.89
C PHE A 708 -10.74 7.70 13.26
N ASN A 709 -9.46 7.97 13.48
CA ASN A 709 -8.78 7.68 14.73
C ASN A 709 -8.41 9.01 15.40
N CYS A 710 -8.59 9.06 16.72
CA CYS A 710 -8.14 10.17 17.54
C CYS A 710 -6.67 9.98 17.91
N GLY A 711 -5.88 11.05 17.83
CA GLY A 711 -4.48 11.08 18.24
C GLY A 711 -4.30 10.76 19.72
N ALA A 712 -3.13 10.24 20.08
CA ALA A 712 -2.84 9.85 21.46
C ALA A 712 -2.93 11.07 22.40
N GLY A 713 -3.69 10.94 23.50
CA GLY A 713 -3.90 12.02 24.46
C GLY A 713 -4.84 13.15 24.01
N GLN A 714 -5.48 13.01 22.85
CA GLN A 714 -6.50 13.95 22.35
C GLN A 714 -7.91 13.45 22.68
N SER A 715 -8.89 14.36 22.66
CA SER A 715 -10.31 14.03 22.80
C SER A 715 -11.04 14.33 21.50
N CYS A 716 -11.75 13.34 20.96
CA CYS A 716 -12.48 13.48 19.70
C CYS A 716 -13.91 12.97 19.87
N THR A 717 -14.84 13.87 20.21
CA THR A 717 -16.22 13.50 20.58
C THR A 717 -17.25 13.70 19.47
N ASN A 718 -16.98 14.58 18.51
CA ASN A 718 -17.86 14.80 17.36
C ASN A 718 -17.45 13.90 16.19
N SER A 719 -18.33 13.73 15.19
CA SER A 719 -18.01 12.99 13.97
C SER A 719 -17.10 13.79 13.04
N LEU A 720 -16.26 13.08 12.27
CA LEU A 720 -15.62 13.64 11.08
C LEU A 720 -16.61 13.54 9.92
N LEU A 721 -16.94 14.68 9.31
CA LEU A 721 -17.73 14.69 8.08
C LEU A 721 -16.81 14.29 6.92
N PHE A 722 -17.17 13.23 6.22
CA PHE A 722 -16.50 12.74 5.02
C PHE A 722 -17.47 12.88 3.84
N ASN A 723 -17.12 13.67 2.83
CA ASN A 723 -17.96 13.86 1.66
C ASN A 723 -17.37 13.16 0.45
N HIS A 724 -18.23 12.51 -0.32
CA HIS A 724 -17.88 11.88 -1.59
C HIS A 724 -19.01 12.11 -2.59
N GLN A 725 -18.70 12.67 -3.77
CA GLN A 725 -19.66 12.90 -4.86
C GLN A 725 -20.93 13.69 -4.46
N GLY A 726 -20.84 14.56 -3.45
CA GLY A 726 -21.97 15.36 -2.96
C GLY A 726 -22.77 14.72 -1.83
N ASP A 727 -22.49 13.47 -1.47
CA ASP A 727 -23.05 12.81 -0.28
C ASP A 727 -22.15 13.00 0.94
N SER A 728 -22.77 13.13 2.12
CA SER A 728 -22.09 13.37 3.40
C SER A 728 -22.23 12.18 4.34
N TYR A 729 -21.10 11.70 4.88
CA TYR A 729 -21.03 10.57 5.80
C TYR A 729 -20.38 10.99 7.12
N ASN A 730 -20.92 10.54 8.25
CA ASN A 730 -20.38 10.83 9.57
C ASN A 730 -19.50 9.67 10.04
N LEU A 731 -18.18 9.86 10.04
CA LEU A 731 -17.25 8.87 10.59
C LEU A 731 -17.18 8.98 12.11
N SER A 732 -17.02 7.85 12.78
CA SER A 732 -16.83 7.73 14.24
C SER A 732 -15.44 7.19 14.58
N THR A 733 -15.03 7.32 15.85
CA THR A 733 -13.80 6.69 16.38
C THR A 733 -14.00 5.24 16.84
N LEU A 734 -15.25 4.83 17.09
CA LEU A 734 -15.57 3.55 17.76
C LEU A 734 -15.75 2.39 16.77
N SER A 735 -16.26 2.67 15.58
CA SER A 735 -16.65 1.65 14.59
C SER A 735 -16.49 2.16 13.16
N PHE A 736 -16.23 1.24 12.24
CA PHE A 736 -16.27 1.48 10.81
C PHE A 736 -17.70 1.78 10.33
N SER A 737 -17.80 2.67 9.34
CA SER A 737 -19.02 2.99 8.59
C SER A 737 -18.85 2.54 7.15
N ASP A 738 -19.86 1.88 6.58
CA ASP A 738 -19.87 1.50 5.17
C ASP A 738 -20.20 2.72 4.30
N ILE A 739 -19.32 3.05 3.37
CA ILE A 739 -19.40 4.19 2.47
C ILE A 739 -19.18 3.72 1.04
N PRO A 740 -20.16 3.91 0.13
CA PRO A 740 -20.00 3.56 -1.27
C PRO A 740 -19.01 4.53 -1.95
N LEU A 741 -17.78 4.09 -2.16
CA LEU A 741 -16.77 4.85 -2.89
C LEU A 741 -16.86 4.53 -4.38
N ARG A 742 -17.10 5.57 -5.19
CA ARG A 742 -17.09 5.51 -6.65
C ARG A 742 -15.70 5.88 -7.16
N PHE A 743 -15.01 4.90 -7.72
CA PHE A 743 -13.68 5.05 -8.29
C PHE A 743 -13.77 5.53 -9.75
N ASP A 744 -12.88 6.45 -10.12
CA ASP A 744 -12.74 6.98 -11.48
C ASP A 744 -11.98 6.02 -12.42
N ALA A 745 -11.60 6.47 -13.61
CA ALA A 745 -10.88 5.64 -14.59
C ALA A 745 -9.47 5.19 -14.13
N ASP A 746 -8.91 5.88 -13.15
CA ASP A 746 -7.58 5.64 -12.59
C ASP A 746 -7.64 4.92 -11.23
N SER A 747 -8.80 4.33 -10.88
CA SER A 747 -9.02 3.66 -9.58
C SER A 747 -8.89 4.61 -8.37
N ARG A 748 -9.34 5.87 -8.52
CA ARG A 748 -9.31 6.90 -7.45
C ARG A 748 -10.72 7.34 -7.06
N ALA A 749 -10.97 7.51 -5.77
CA ALA A 749 -12.22 8.07 -5.23
C ALA A 749 -11.93 9.38 -4.49
N GLU A 750 -12.27 10.52 -5.09
CA GLU A 750 -12.11 11.85 -4.49
C GLU A 750 -13.00 12.04 -3.26
N PHE A 751 -12.45 12.64 -2.21
CA PHE A 751 -13.18 12.92 -0.99
C PHE A 751 -12.77 14.26 -0.37
N THR A 752 -13.67 14.82 0.44
CA THR A 752 -13.37 15.98 1.29
C THR A 752 -13.72 15.68 2.73
N ILE A 753 -13.00 16.31 3.66
CA ILE A 753 -13.24 16.14 5.10
C ILE A 753 -13.49 17.48 5.79
N ALA A 754 -14.32 17.46 6.83
CA ALA A 754 -14.48 18.56 7.76
C ALA A 754 -14.65 18.02 9.19
N TYR A 755 -13.85 18.50 10.13
CA TYR A 755 -13.95 18.14 11.53
C TYR A 755 -14.24 19.38 12.37
N PRO A 756 -15.29 19.42 13.21
CA PRO A 756 -15.71 20.66 13.88
C PRO A 756 -14.84 21.07 15.07
N ASP A 757 -14.02 20.17 15.63
CA ASP A 757 -13.25 20.43 16.85
C ASP A 757 -11.74 20.50 16.60
N ALA A 758 -10.98 20.94 17.59
CA ALA A 758 -9.54 20.91 17.55
C ALA A 758 -9.01 19.52 17.92
N GLY A 759 -7.89 19.09 17.30
CA GLY A 759 -7.22 17.85 17.70
C GLY A 759 -6.25 17.33 16.65
N GLN A 760 -5.78 16.09 16.85
CA GLN A 760 -4.99 15.35 15.87
C GLN A 760 -5.76 14.09 15.47
N LEU A 761 -5.90 13.85 14.18
CA LEU A 761 -6.71 12.76 13.62
C LEU A 761 -5.92 11.94 12.60
N SER A 762 -6.40 10.74 12.29
CA SER A 762 -6.11 10.03 11.04
C SER A 762 -7.37 9.33 10.54
N ILE A 763 -7.40 8.92 9.28
CA ILE A 763 -8.50 8.13 8.71
C ILE A 763 -7.99 6.72 8.48
N SER A 764 -8.79 5.71 8.81
CA SER A 764 -8.52 4.32 8.46
C SER A 764 -9.63 3.78 7.61
N GLY A 765 -9.28 2.93 6.65
CA GLY A 765 -10.26 2.28 5.82
C GLY A 765 -9.91 0.86 5.45
N GLU A 766 -10.95 0.11 5.18
CA GLU A 766 -10.93 -1.21 4.60
C GLU A 766 -11.76 -1.20 3.32
N LEU A 767 -11.31 -1.93 2.30
CA LEU A 767 -11.99 -2.05 1.02
C LEU A 767 -11.96 -3.50 0.59
N ASP A 768 -13.14 -4.10 0.44
CA ASP A 768 -13.27 -5.45 -0.08
C ASP A 768 -13.27 -5.42 -1.61
N VAL A 769 -12.17 -5.86 -2.21
CA VAL A 769 -11.96 -5.87 -3.67
C VAL A 769 -12.21 -7.27 -4.22
N PRO A 770 -13.09 -7.43 -5.23
CA PRO A 770 -13.25 -8.71 -5.91
C PRO A 770 -11.98 -9.02 -6.72
N ILE A 771 -11.27 -10.08 -6.32
CA ILE A 771 -10.03 -10.54 -6.99
C ILE A 771 -10.35 -11.19 -8.34
N ASN A 772 -11.59 -11.66 -8.50
CA ASN A 772 -12.16 -12.14 -9.76
C ASN A 772 -13.70 -11.93 -9.75
N PRO A 773 -14.29 -11.34 -10.81
CA PRO A 773 -15.74 -11.10 -10.88
C PRO A 773 -16.59 -12.37 -10.95
N ASN A 774 -16.04 -13.53 -11.31
CA ASN A 774 -16.80 -14.76 -11.56
C ASN A 774 -16.88 -15.72 -10.35
N SER A 775 -16.10 -15.51 -9.28
CA SER A 775 -16.01 -16.44 -8.14
C SER A 775 -16.50 -15.87 -6.80
N ASN A 776 -17.03 -14.63 -6.78
CA ASN A 776 -17.43 -13.89 -5.58
C ASN A 776 -16.35 -13.79 -4.49
N LYS A 777 -15.08 -14.09 -4.79
CA LYS A 777 -13.99 -14.05 -3.81
C LYS A 777 -13.40 -12.65 -3.75
N THR A 778 -13.41 -12.07 -2.55
CA THR A 778 -12.88 -10.74 -2.27
C THR A 778 -11.58 -10.84 -1.46
N THR A 779 -10.72 -9.83 -1.60
CA THR A 779 -9.64 -9.54 -0.66
C THR A 779 -9.97 -8.24 0.08
N THR A 780 -9.67 -8.17 1.36
CA THR A 780 -9.79 -6.92 2.12
C THR A 780 -8.45 -6.17 2.05
N LEU A 781 -8.44 -5.04 1.37
CA LEU A 781 -7.36 -4.08 1.45
C LEU A 781 -7.57 -3.21 2.69
N SER A 782 -6.50 -2.85 3.38
CA SER A 782 -6.55 -1.92 4.50
C SER A 782 -5.53 -0.82 4.33
N GLY A 783 -5.81 0.33 4.94
CA GLY A 783 -4.97 1.51 4.85
C GLY A 783 -5.32 2.56 5.89
N ALA A 784 -4.39 3.47 6.13
CA ALA A 784 -4.62 4.64 6.97
C ALA A 784 -3.90 5.86 6.39
N SER A 785 -4.48 7.04 6.58
CA SER A 785 -3.82 8.31 6.30
C SER A 785 -2.68 8.57 7.29
N ASN A 786 -1.86 9.57 7.01
CA ASN A 786 -1.01 10.18 8.03
C ASN A 786 -1.85 10.76 9.19
N GLN A 787 -1.19 11.01 10.32
CA GLN A 787 -1.76 11.87 11.35
C GLN A 787 -1.72 13.33 10.87
N PHE A 788 -2.84 14.02 10.97
CA PHE A 788 -2.97 15.42 10.63
C PHE A 788 -3.65 16.20 11.76
N VAL A 789 -3.35 17.49 11.84
CA VAL A 789 -3.87 18.39 12.89
C VAL A 789 -5.09 19.13 12.36
N VAL A 790 -6.12 19.25 13.20
CA VAL A 790 -7.25 20.16 13.03
C VAL A 790 -7.07 21.31 14.01
N ARG A 791 -6.64 22.47 13.51
CA ARG A 791 -6.37 23.68 14.32
C ARG A 791 -7.65 24.52 14.46
N PRO A 792 -7.95 25.13 15.63
CA PRO A 792 -8.95 26.19 15.70
C PRO A 792 -8.62 27.32 14.72
N PHE A 793 -9.62 28.01 14.20
CA PHE A 793 -9.35 29.10 13.27
C PHE A 793 -8.78 30.34 13.97
N GLY A 794 -9.37 30.71 15.11
CA GLY A 794 -8.94 31.82 15.95
C GLY A 794 -9.51 31.72 17.36
N PHE A 795 -9.26 32.76 18.15
CA PHE A 795 -9.96 32.97 19.42
C PHE A 795 -10.93 34.15 19.31
N ASP A 796 -12.19 33.92 19.70
CA ASP A 796 -13.11 34.99 20.04
C ASP A 796 -12.78 35.50 21.45
N VAL A 797 -12.46 36.80 21.54
CA VAL A 797 -12.00 37.46 22.78
C VAL A 797 -12.99 38.56 23.14
N THR A 798 -13.48 38.54 24.38
CA THR A 798 -14.41 39.56 24.87
C THR A 798 -14.01 40.04 26.26
N ALA A 799 -13.77 41.36 26.37
CA ALA A 799 -13.71 42.06 27.65
C ALA A 799 -15.13 42.53 28.03
N SER A 800 -15.64 42.07 29.16
CA SER A 800 -17.05 42.26 29.53
C SER A 800 -17.23 43.17 30.76
N GLY A 801 -18.32 43.93 30.76
CA GLY A 801 -18.65 44.90 31.80
C GLY A 801 -19.30 46.15 31.20
N ALA A 802 -20.01 46.93 32.03
CA ALA A 802 -20.54 48.22 31.58
C ALA A 802 -19.39 49.13 31.12
N ASN A 803 -19.58 49.84 30.00
CA ASN A 803 -18.58 50.73 29.38
C ASN A 803 -17.27 50.02 28.98
N SER A 804 -17.26 48.72 28.68
CA SER A 804 -16.01 48.01 28.32
C SER A 804 -15.37 48.44 27.00
N GLN A 805 -16.06 49.25 26.19
CA GLN A 805 -15.56 49.79 24.93
C GLN A 805 -15.61 51.32 24.89
N ALA A 806 -14.56 51.94 24.35
CA ALA A 806 -14.48 53.36 24.11
C ALA A 806 -13.73 53.65 22.81
N LEU A 807 -14.17 54.64 22.03
CA LEU A 807 -13.54 55.01 20.75
C LEU A 807 -12.54 56.18 20.87
N ASP A 808 -12.59 56.92 21.98
CA ASP A 808 -11.75 58.08 22.23
C ASP A 808 -11.64 58.38 23.74
N ALA A 809 -10.92 59.45 24.07
CA ALA A 809 -10.70 59.89 25.45
C ALA A 809 -11.96 60.49 26.13
N ASN A 810 -13.07 60.70 25.40
CA ASN A 810 -14.33 61.20 25.94
C ASN A 810 -15.33 60.07 26.23
N GLY A 811 -15.00 58.82 25.88
CA GLY A 811 -15.78 57.65 26.27
C GLY A 811 -15.94 57.54 27.79
N SER A 812 -17.06 56.95 28.21
CA SER A 812 -17.33 56.64 29.61
C SER A 812 -16.18 55.86 30.23
N LEU A 813 -15.87 56.17 31.50
CA LEU A 813 -14.87 55.43 32.26
C LEU A 813 -15.27 53.95 32.35
N TYR A 814 -14.35 53.07 31.97
CA TYR A 814 -14.50 51.63 32.18
C TYR A 814 -13.99 51.23 33.55
N ARG A 815 -12.71 51.52 33.82
CA ARG A 815 -11.98 51.11 35.03
C ARG A 815 -10.87 52.10 35.35
N LEU A 816 -10.58 52.31 36.62
CA LEU A 816 -9.31 52.90 37.04
C LEU A 816 -8.18 51.88 36.87
N THR A 817 -6.94 52.35 36.66
CA THR A 817 -5.80 51.44 36.58
C THR A 817 -5.71 50.56 37.82
N GLY A 818 -5.55 49.26 37.66
CA GLY A 818 -5.53 48.28 38.77
C GLY A 818 -6.89 47.69 39.13
N GLU A 819 -8.01 48.27 38.69
CA GLU A 819 -9.32 47.63 38.87
C GLU A 819 -9.50 46.45 37.91
N ARG A 820 -10.05 45.36 38.44
CA ARG A 820 -10.21 44.10 37.71
C ARG A 820 -11.38 44.14 36.73
N PHE A 821 -11.20 43.48 35.59
CA PHE A 821 -12.26 43.19 34.64
C PHE A 821 -12.09 41.80 33.99
N PRO A 822 -13.20 41.11 33.69
CA PRO A 822 -13.16 39.77 33.11
C PRO A 822 -12.88 39.79 31.60
N VAL A 823 -11.96 38.93 31.17
CA VAL A 823 -11.71 38.59 29.76
C VAL A 823 -12.09 37.14 29.51
N THR A 824 -12.98 36.94 28.54
CA THR A 824 -13.42 35.62 28.07
C THR A 824 -12.75 35.29 26.75
N VAL A 825 -12.23 34.07 26.62
CA VAL A 825 -11.57 33.55 25.41
C VAL A 825 -12.22 32.23 24.99
N ARG A 826 -12.55 32.11 23.71
CA ARG A 826 -13.21 30.93 23.13
C ARG A 826 -12.56 30.52 21.80
N PRO A 827 -12.10 29.26 21.64
CA PRO A 827 -11.62 28.76 20.36
C PRO A 827 -12.79 28.58 19.40
N VAL A 828 -12.64 29.06 18.17
CA VAL A 828 -13.72 29.05 17.18
C VAL A 828 -13.38 28.27 15.92
N GLN A 829 -14.42 27.77 15.28
CA GLN A 829 -14.38 27.17 13.96
C GLN A 829 -14.16 28.23 12.89
N TRP A 830 -13.65 27.79 11.74
CA TRP A 830 -13.55 28.58 10.53
C TRP A 830 -14.95 28.81 9.95
N GLN A 831 -15.18 30.02 9.43
CA GLN A 831 -16.37 30.37 8.67
C GLN A 831 -15.96 31.06 7.37
N SER A 832 -16.73 30.80 6.30
CA SER A 832 -16.45 31.40 5.00
C SER A 832 -16.57 32.92 5.06
N GLY A 833 -15.56 33.62 4.56
CA GLY A 833 -15.49 35.09 4.55
C GLY A 833 -14.63 35.70 5.65
N ASP A 834 -14.21 34.92 6.66
CA ASP A 834 -13.35 35.44 7.74
C ASP A 834 -11.85 35.37 7.43
N ASP A 835 -11.47 34.69 6.34
CA ASP A 835 -10.11 34.49 5.84
C ASP A 835 -10.10 34.72 4.32
N THR A 836 -10.19 35.98 3.88
CA THR A 836 -10.29 36.32 2.45
C THR A 836 -8.97 36.21 1.71
N ASN A 837 -7.84 36.28 2.43
CA ASN A 837 -6.50 36.14 1.87
C ASN A 837 -5.96 34.69 1.93
N ASN A 838 -6.66 33.77 2.60
CA ASN A 838 -6.34 32.35 2.78
C ASN A 838 -4.99 32.10 3.48
N ASP A 839 -4.62 32.95 4.44
CA ASP A 839 -3.39 32.77 5.22
C ASP A 839 -3.59 31.96 6.52
N GLY A 840 -4.84 31.57 6.83
CA GLY A 840 -5.19 30.80 8.02
C GLY A 840 -5.28 31.65 9.30
N VAL A 841 -5.30 32.98 9.16
CA VAL A 841 -5.49 33.95 10.22
C VAL A 841 -6.79 34.74 9.96
N PRO A 842 -7.62 34.97 10.99
CA PRO A 842 -8.79 35.84 10.84
C PRO A 842 -8.42 37.26 10.36
N ASP A 843 -9.04 37.73 9.27
CA ASP A 843 -8.87 39.09 8.76
C ASP A 843 -9.41 40.14 9.73
N ASN A 844 -10.49 39.80 10.46
CA ASN A 844 -11.10 40.65 11.46
C ASN A 844 -11.56 39.83 12.68
N TYR A 845 -10.80 39.90 13.77
CA TYR A 845 -11.09 39.18 15.01
C TYR A 845 -12.44 39.54 15.66
N GLN A 846 -13.08 40.67 15.31
CA GLN A 846 -14.40 41.02 15.84
C GLN A 846 -15.54 40.21 15.21
N ASN A 847 -15.31 39.65 14.02
CA ASN A 847 -16.28 38.82 13.31
C ASN A 847 -16.26 37.36 13.76
N LEU A 848 -15.50 37.00 14.80
CA LEU A 848 -15.41 35.61 15.27
C LEU A 848 -16.52 35.24 16.27
N ARG A 849 -17.40 36.19 16.63
CA ARG A 849 -18.43 35.98 17.65
C ARG A 849 -19.55 35.06 17.21
N ASP A 850 -19.91 35.08 15.93
CA ASP A 850 -20.91 34.20 15.33
C ASP A 850 -20.36 32.81 14.98
N ASN A 851 -19.04 32.63 14.97
CA ASN A 851 -18.42 31.34 14.71
C ASN A 851 -18.74 30.32 15.83
N LEU A 852 -18.95 29.08 15.42
CA LEU A 852 -19.17 27.96 16.35
C LEU A 852 -17.91 27.65 17.15
N VAL A 853 -18.09 27.02 18.31
CA VAL A 853 -16.96 26.62 19.17
C VAL A 853 -16.22 25.43 18.57
N ALA A 854 -14.89 25.52 18.53
CA ALA A 854 -14.00 24.40 18.26
C ALA A 854 -13.58 23.77 19.60
N LYS A 855 -14.21 22.67 20.01
CA LYS A 855 -13.91 22.03 21.31
C LYS A 855 -12.52 21.39 21.31
N HIS A 856 -12.09 20.86 22.45
CA HIS A 856 -10.89 20.03 22.59
C HIS A 856 -9.56 20.75 22.32
N TYR A 857 -9.58 22.09 22.26
CA TYR A 857 -8.35 22.85 22.32
C TYR A 857 -7.66 22.62 23.66
N VAL A 858 -6.35 22.39 23.63
CA VAL A 858 -5.51 22.17 24.81
C VAL A 858 -4.29 23.07 24.70
N GLY A 859 -4.04 23.85 25.75
CA GLY A 859 -2.89 24.75 25.80
C GLY A 859 -3.13 26.00 26.62
N MET A 860 -2.05 26.70 26.96
CA MET A 860 -2.11 28.02 27.60
C MET A 860 -2.21 29.12 26.54
N VAL A 861 -2.95 30.18 26.86
CA VAL A 861 -3.00 31.40 26.05
C VAL A 861 -2.42 32.57 26.83
N GLY A 862 -1.50 33.30 26.20
CA GLY A 862 -0.96 34.54 26.71
C GLY A 862 -1.86 35.72 26.34
N VAL A 863 -1.91 36.72 27.22
CA VAL A 863 -2.72 37.93 27.03
C VAL A 863 -1.83 39.16 27.12
N THR A 864 -1.88 40.03 26.12
CA THR A 864 -1.11 41.27 26.06
C THR A 864 -1.98 42.46 25.67
N ALA A 865 -1.59 43.64 26.13
CA ALA A 865 -2.24 44.90 25.79
C ALA A 865 -1.50 45.58 24.64
N GLU A 866 -2.26 46.18 23.73
CA GLU A 866 -1.74 47.12 22.73
C GLU A 866 -2.50 48.44 22.88
N ASN A 867 -1.78 49.53 23.10
CA ASN A 867 -2.36 50.85 23.25
C ASN A 867 -2.86 51.37 21.89
N VAL A 868 -4.15 51.73 21.83
CA VAL A 868 -4.78 52.34 20.64
C VAL A 868 -4.77 53.86 20.76
N ILE A 869 -5.29 54.39 21.87
CA ILE A 869 -5.41 55.83 22.12
C ILE A 869 -4.93 56.13 23.54
N PRO A 870 -4.00 57.09 23.75
CA PRO A 870 -3.46 58.03 22.75
C PRO A 870 -2.48 57.38 21.76
N ALA A 871 -2.51 57.80 20.49
CA ALA A 871 -1.62 57.29 19.46
C ALA A 871 -0.14 57.50 19.83
N GLY A 872 0.69 56.47 19.64
CA GLY A 872 2.09 56.48 20.10
C GLY A 872 2.24 56.54 21.63
N GLY A 873 1.20 56.14 22.36
CA GLY A 873 1.24 55.90 23.80
C GLY A 873 2.06 54.67 24.16
N LYS A 874 2.40 54.57 25.44
CA LYS A 874 3.09 53.41 26.01
C LYS A 874 2.08 52.26 26.20
N ASP A 875 2.45 51.06 25.76
CA ASP A 875 1.70 49.85 26.11
C ASP A 875 1.82 49.59 27.62
N GLY A 876 0.69 49.41 28.28
CA GLY A 876 0.66 48.95 29.66
C GLY A 876 0.77 47.43 29.74
N VAL A 877 0.85 46.93 30.97
CA VAL A 877 0.95 45.50 31.29
C VAL A 877 -0.33 45.08 32.01
N PHE A 878 -0.77 43.86 31.72
CA PHE A 878 -1.84 43.23 32.49
C PHE A 878 -1.29 42.57 33.75
N ASP A 879 -1.93 42.81 34.88
CA ASP A 879 -1.84 41.93 36.04
C ASP A 879 -2.98 40.91 35.96
N ILE A 880 -2.68 39.64 36.18
CA ILE A 880 -3.61 38.51 35.95
C ILE A 880 -3.79 37.77 37.28
N ASP A 881 -5.04 37.60 37.74
CA ASP A 881 -5.32 36.96 39.05
C ASP A 881 -4.85 35.50 39.11
N ASP A 882 -5.08 34.78 38.01
CA ASP A 882 -4.70 33.38 37.86
C ASP A 882 -4.35 33.11 36.39
N GLU A 883 -3.06 32.96 36.09
CA GLU A 883 -2.59 32.59 34.75
C GLU A 883 -3.09 31.21 34.34
N SER A 884 -3.31 30.30 35.30
CA SER A 884 -3.84 28.97 35.01
C SER A 884 -5.29 29.01 34.55
N ALA A 885 -6.02 30.09 34.85
CA ALA A 885 -7.38 30.30 34.33
C ALA A 885 -7.40 30.51 32.81
N PHE A 886 -6.28 30.86 32.16
CA PHE A 886 -6.13 30.90 30.69
C PHE A 886 -5.64 29.58 30.07
N LYS A 887 -5.69 28.47 30.83
CA LYS A 887 -5.38 27.14 30.32
C LYS A 887 -6.65 26.42 29.85
N PHE A 888 -6.62 25.95 28.62
CA PHE A 888 -7.64 25.02 28.14
C PHE A 888 -7.22 23.57 28.41
N GLU A 889 -8.11 22.77 29.00
CA GLU A 889 -7.90 21.36 29.33
C GLU A 889 -8.74 20.43 28.43
N GLY A 890 -8.98 20.84 27.18
CA GLY A 890 -9.69 20.07 26.17
C GLY A 890 -11.21 20.27 26.25
N ASN A 891 -11.84 19.89 27.35
CA ASN A 891 -13.30 19.97 27.48
C ASN A 891 -13.83 21.41 27.64
N ASN A 892 -12.95 22.37 27.94
CA ASN A 892 -13.30 23.78 28.07
C ASN A 892 -13.77 24.32 26.71
N THR A 893 -15.00 24.85 26.68
CA THR A 893 -15.50 25.60 25.52
C THR A 893 -15.10 27.07 25.57
N GLN A 894 -14.69 27.55 26.75
CA GLN A 894 -14.16 28.90 26.97
C GLN A 894 -13.31 28.91 28.25
N VAL A 895 -12.45 29.92 28.36
CA VAL A 895 -11.72 30.26 29.59
C VAL A 895 -12.00 31.72 29.96
N ILE A 896 -11.99 32.02 31.26
CA ILE A 896 -12.28 33.35 31.78
C ILE A 896 -11.30 33.66 32.91
N SER A 897 -10.64 34.81 32.85
CA SER A 897 -9.84 35.32 33.97
C SER A 897 -10.08 36.82 34.16
N ASN A 898 -9.91 37.28 35.39
CA ASN A 898 -9.93 38.70 35.71
C ASN A 898 -8.52 39.27 35.57
N ILE A 899 -8.42 40.37 34.84
CA ILE A 899 -7.16 41.08 34.63
C ILE A 899 -7.33 42.56 35.00
N SER A 900 -6.25 43.25 35.35
CA SER A 900 -6.23 44.70 35.49
C SER A 900 -5.15 45.32 34.61
N TYR A 901 -5.35 46.56 34.20
CA TYR A 901 -4.43 47.29 33.32
C TYR A 901 -3.75 48.42 34.07
N ASP A 902 -2.48 48.69 33.78
CA ASP A 902 -1.63 49.61 34.55
C ASP A 902 -1.31 50.94 33.85
N GLN A 903 -1.93 51.21 32.69
CA GLN A 903 -1.84 52.49 32.00
C GLN A 903 -3.21 53.11 31.71
N VAL A 904 -3.19 54.42 31.49
CA VAL A 904 -4.32 55.18 30.95
C VAL A 904 -4.44 54.91 29.46
N GLY A 905 -5.67 54.83 28.94
CA GLY A 905 -5.86 54.67 27.50
C GLY A 905 -7.11 53.90 27.10
N VAL A 906 -7.22 53.68 25.80
CA VAL A 906 -8.06 52.68 25.14
C VAL A 906 -7.11 51.69 24.47
N ILE A 907 -7.34 50.39 24.66
CA ILE A 907 -6.42 49.32 24.25
C ILE A 907 -7.10 48.27 23.39
N ASN A 908 -6.31 47.51 22.64
CA ASN A 908 -6.70 46.19 22.18
C ASN A 908 -6.21 45.16 23.20
N VAL A 909 -7.06 44.18 23.51
CA VAL A 909 -6.66 42.98 24.28
C VAL A 909 -6.33 41.90 23.27
N ILE A 910 -5.06 41.52 23.17
CA ILE A 910 -4.58 40.49 22.24
C ILE A 910 -4.42 39.19 23.03
N VAL A 911 -4.94 38.09 22.48
CA VAL A 911 -4.80 36.75 23.04
C VAL A 911 -4.11 35.88 22.00
N GLU A 912 -3.06 35.17 22.40
CA GLU A 912 -2.32 34.27 21.52
C GLU A 912 -1.93 33.00 22.27
N SER A 913 -2.02 31.85 21.60
CA SER A 913 -1.48 30.60 22.15
C SER A 913 0.03 30.74 22.38
N GLU A 914 0.52 30.36 23.56
CA GLU A 914 1.96 30.52 23.87
C GLU A 914 2.87 29.76 22.91
N ASN A 915 2.45 28.54 22.56
CA ASN A 915 3.14 27.64 21.65
C ASN A 915 2.31 27.39 20.38
N SER A 916 2.97 26.88 19.35
CA SER A 916 2.32 26.37 18.15
C SER A 916 1.36 25.22 18.51
N TYR A 917 0.11 25.28 18.07
CA TYR A 917 -0.88 24.24 18.37
C TYR A 917 -0.53 22.96 17.62
N LEU A 918 0.01 21.96 18.31
CA LEU A 918 0.44 20.68 17.72
C LEU A 918 1.36 20.85 16.49
N GLY A 919 2.18 21.91 16.48
CA GLY A 919 3.08 22.21 15.35
C GLY A 919 2.42 22.91 14.15
N SER A 920 1.13 23.23 14.21
CA SER A 920 0.35 23.80 13.08
C SER A 920 0.24 25.33 13.04
N GLY A 921 1.00 26.03 13.87
CA GLY A 921 0.98 27.49 14.02
C GLY A 921 0.26 27.95 15.28
N LYS A 922 0.47 29.20 15.68
CA LYS A 922 -0.18 29.80 16.84
C LYS A 922 -1.62 30.20 16.52
N VAL A 923 -2.53 30.12 17.49
CA VAL A 923 -3.92 30.61 17.39
C VAL A 923 -4.00 31.98 18.06
N ARG A 924 -4.63 32.96 17.41
CA ARG A 924 -4.72 34.34 17.89
C ARG A 924 -6.17 34.82 17.92
N GLY A 925 -6.45 35.76 18.83
CA GLY A 925 -7.70 36.51 18.95
C GLY A 925 -7.44 37.92 19.46
N GLN A 926 -8.42 38.82 19.29
CA GLN A 926 -8.28 40.21 19.71
C GLN A 926 -9.63 40.85 20.03
N ALA A 927 -9.72 41.55 21.16
CA ALA A 927 -10.82 42.46 21.49
C ALA A 927 -10.37 43.91 21.26
N ASN A 928 -11.06 44.64 20.39
CA ASN A 928 -10.70 46.01 20.05
C ASN A 928 -11.34 47.03 20.99
N ASN A 929 -10.65 48.17 21.14
CA ASN A 929 -11.18 49.38 21.79
C ASN A 929 -11.64 49.17 23.24
N VAL A 930 -10.97 48.29 23.98
CA VAL A 930 -11.24 48.02 25.39
C VAL A 930 -10.78 49.21 26.24
N GLY A 931 -11.67 49.74 27.08
CA GLY A 931 -11.43 50.97 27.84
C GLY A 931 -12.70 51.81 27.90
N ARG A 932 -12.68 53.02 28.47
CA ARG A 932 -11.51 53.86 28.77
C ARG A 932 -10.92 53.61 30.17
N PHE A 933 -9.58 53.57 30.26
CA PHE A 933 -8.86 53.51 31.54
C PHE A 933 -8.36 54.89 32.00
N ALA A 934 -8.44 55.18 33.30
CA ALA A 934 -8.00 56.43 33.92
C ALA A 934 -7.07 56.17 35.13
N PRO A 935 -6.27 57.18 35.58
CA PRO A 935 -5.38 57.02 36.74
C PRO A 935 -6.14 56.58 37.98
N SER A 936 -5.50 55.81 38.86
CA SER A 936 -6.12 55.46 40.15
C SER A 936 -5.75 56.44 41.27
N ASP A 937 -4.65 57.17 41.15
CA ASP A 937 -4.19 58.13 42.16
C ASP A 937 -3.59 59.38 41.49
N PHE A 938 -3.67 60.51 42.20
CA PHE A 938 -2.87 61.69 41.94
C PHE A 938 -2.02 61.99 43.16
N SER A 939 -0.72 62.21 43.02
CA SER A 939 0.13 62.60 44.14
C SER A 939 0.66 64.03 44.01
N MET A 940 0.72 64.73 45.15
CA MET A 940 1.28 66.08 45.24
C MET A 940 2.66 66.03 45.89
N LYS A 941 3.67 66.52 45.17
CA LYS A 941 5.09 66.50 45.56
C LYS A 941 5.68 67.91 45.47
N ASN A 942 6.86 68.12 46.06
CA ASN A 942 7.64 69.38 45.94
C ASN A 942 6.84 70.67 46.23
N ALA A 943 5.95 70.61 47.22
CA ALA A 943 5.03 71.70 47.53
C ALA A 943 5.64 72.72 48.51
N SER A 944 5.55 74.02 48.22
CA SER A 944 6.00 75.11 49.10
C SER A 944 5.29 76.44 48.81
N ILE A 945 5.20 77.30 49.82
CA ILE A 945 4.66 78.66 49.73
C ILE A 945 5.68 79.63 50.34
N GLU A 946 5.97 80.71 49.62
CA GLU A 946 6.81 81.81 50.09
C GLU A 946 5.96 83.07 50.34
N PRO A 947 5.83 83.51 51.61
CA PRO A 947 5.15 84.76 51.94
C PRO A 947 5.78 85.98 51.28
N ALA A 948 4.99 87.03 51.06
CA ALA A 948 5.46 88.26 50.44
C ALA A 948 6.53 88.99 51.28
N CYS A 949 6.53 88.77 52.60
CA CYS A 949 7.62 89.14 53.48
C CYS A 949 8.29 87.90 54.10
N PRO A 950 9.29 87.28 53.43
CA PRO A 950 9.92 86.05 53.91
C PRO A 950 10.59 86.19 55.28
N SER A 951 11.20 87.35 55.57
CA SER A 951 11.87 87.59 56.86
C SER A 951 10.92 87.68 58.05
N GLY A 952 9.66 88.07 57.82
CA GLY A 952 8.61 88.15 58.84
C GLY A 952 7.64 86.97 58.81
N ASP A 953 7.74 86.11 57.79
CA ASP A 953 6.85 84.99 57.51
C ASP A 953 5.37 85.42 57.55
N PHE A 954 5.04 86.45 56.74
CA PHE A 954 3.68 86.94 56.57
C PHE A 954 3.44 87.58 55.19
N THR A 955 2.17 87.68 54.82
CA THR A 955 1.67 88.38 53.62
C THR A 955 0.52 89.31 54.02
N TYR A 956 0.47 90.53 53.49
CA TYR A 956 -0.69 91.40 53.69
C TYR A 956 -1.87 90.96 52.78
N PHE A 957 -3.11 91.28 53.18
CA PHE A 957 -4.25 91.06 52.29
C PHE A 957 -4.12 91.93 51.03
N ASN A 958 -4.52 91.42 49.88
CA ASN A 958 -4.29 91.95 48.53
C ASN A 958 -2.81 91.98 48.10
N GLN A 959 -1.87 91.47 48.92
CA GLN A 959 -0.48 91.31 48.51
C GLN A 959 -0.28 89.89 47.95
N PRO A 960 0.27 89.72 46.74
CA PRO A 960 0.58 88.41 46.22
C PRO A 960 1.66 87.70 47.04
N PHE A 961 1.58 86.36 47.14
CA PHE A 961 2.69 85.54 47.62
C PHE A 961 3.89 85.64 46.65
N ASN A 962 5.12 85.51 47.14
CA ASN A 962 6.30 85.53 46.27
C ASN A 962 6.29 84.32 45.31
N THR A 963 5.93 83.14 45.82
CA THR A 963 5.80 81.91 45.04
C THR A 963 4.90 80.89 45.75
N VAL A 964 4.02 80.23 44.99
CA VAL A 964 3.33 79.00 45.35
C VAL A 964 3.75 77.93 44.34
N THR A 965 4.35 76.83 44.80
CA THR A 965 4.84 75.76 43.92
C THR A 965 4.41 74.40 44.45
N TYR A 966 4.10 73.48 43.52
CA TYR A 966 3.87 72.06 43.79
C TYR A 966 3.98 71.26 42.48
N THR A 967 4.14 69.94 42.57
CA THR A 967 4.12 69.01 41.44
C THR A 967 2.96 68.05 41.60
N LEU A 968 2.09 67.93 40.61
CA LEU A 968 1.07 66.89 40.55
C LEU A 968 1.52 65.76 39.62
N VAL A 969 1.31 64.52 40.05
CA VAL A 969 1.66 63.31 39.29
C VAL A 969 0.42 62.42 39.19
N ALA A 970 0.00 62.08 37.98
CA ALA A 970 -1.02 61.06 37.74
C ALA A 970 -0.38 59.67 37.79
N GLU A 971 -0.83 58.82 38.71
CA GLU A 971 -0.21 57.54 39.04
C GLU A 971 -1.19 56.36 38.94
N ASN A 972 -0.66 55.16 38.73
CA ASN A 972 -1.42 53.91 38.81
C ASN A 972 -1.39 53.36 40.23
N HIS A 973 -2.08 52.25 40.43
CA HIS A 973 -2.16 51.50 41.68
C HIS A 973 -0.80 50.97 42.19
N LYS A 974 0.27 51.07 41.39
CA LYS A 974 1.66 50.71 41.73
C LYS A 974 2.55 51.94 41.97
N ASN A 975 1.99 53.14 42.03
CA ASN A 975 2.70 54.42 42.17
C ASN A 975 3.63 54.75 40.99
N GLU A 976 3.31 54.27 39.78
CA GLU A 976 4.06 54.58 38.56
C GLU A 976 3.38 55.69 37.77
N VAL A 977 4.15 56.52 37.05
CA VAL A 977 3.61 57.68 36.31
C VAL A 977 2.82 57.26 35.06
N MET A 978 1.64 57.84 34.88
CA MET A 978 0.75 57.59 33.74
C MET A 978 1.20 58.34 32.49
N ARG A 979 2.12 57.75 31.70
CA ARG A 979 2.68 58.37 30.49
C ARG A 979 1.68 58.59 29.35
N ASN A 980 0.51 57.95 29.43
CA ASN A 980 -0.60 58.16 28.51
C ASN A 980 -1.63 59.20 29.00
N TYR A 981 -1.43 59.83 30.17
CA TYR A 981 -2.30 60.88 30.68
C TYR A 981 -2.05 62.22 29.95
N ARG A 982 -2.59 62.29 28.72
CA ARG A 982 -2.48 63.38 27.74
C ARG A 982 -3.53 63.18 26.63
N ALA A 983 -3.56 64.08 25.65
CA ALA A 983 -4.38 63.95 24.44
C ALA A 983 -5.88 63.71 24.75
N GLY A 984 -6.39 64.42 25.76
CA GLY A 984 -7.78 64.38 26.18
C GLY A 984 -8.05 63.43 27.34
N PHE A 985 -7.10 62.59 27.76
CA PHE A 985 -7.20 61.81 28.99
C PHE A 985 -6.86 62.63 30.25
N ASP A 986 -6.20 63.77 30.08
CA ASP A 986 -5.79 64.73 31.10
C ASP A 986 -6.96 65.56 31.64
N LYS A 987 -7.94 64.88 32.26
CA LYS A 987 -9.21 65.47 32.73
C LYS A 987 -9.08 66.46 33.90
N LEU A 988 -7.93 66.53 34.57
CA LEU A 988 -7.67 67.45 35.69
C LEU A 988 -7.05 68.76 35.22
N TYR A 989 -7.86 69.80 34.97
CA TYR A 989 -7.37 71.07 34.39
C TYR A 989 -7.76 72.34 35.17
N THR A 990 -8.66 72.28 36.15
CA THR A 990 -9.05 73.46 36.96
C THR A 990 -8.85 73.21 38.46
N PRO A 991 -7.61 73.25 38.97
CA PRO A 991 -7.39 73.30 40.40
C PRO A 991 -7.90 74.63 40.95
N SER A 992 -8.16 74.65 42.25
CA SER A 992 -8.42 75.89 42.99
C SER A 992 -7.61 75.86 44.27
N LEU A 993 -7.33 77.04 44.83
CA LEU A 993 -6.72 77.17 46.14
C LEU A 993 -7.73 77.77 47.10
N ILE A 994 -7.78 77.24 48.32
CA ILE A 994 -8.61 77.75 49.41
C ILE A 994 -7.74 78.06 50.61
N ALA A 995 -8.13 79.07 51.37
CA ALA A 995 -7.49 79.41 52.64
C ALA A 995 -8.31 78.81 53.78
N VAL A 996 -7.68 78.05 54.68
CA VAL A 996 -8.34 77.39 55.81
C VAL A 996 -7.68 77.85 57.11
N HIS A 997 -8.49 78.43 58.01
CA HIS A 997 -8.03 78.92 59.30
C HIS A 997 -8.92 78.35 60.41
N GLY A 998 -8.31 77.79 61.47
CA GLY A 998 -9.06 77.22 62.59
C GLY A 998 -9.91 75.98 62.26
N GLY A 999 -9.79 75.43 61.05
CA GLY A 999 -10.61 74.33 60.54
C GLY A 999 -11.71 74.78 59.57
N ASP A 1000 -11.96 76.09 59.47
CA ASP A 1000 -12.99 76.65 58.59
C ASP A 1000 -12.36 77.24 57.31
N GLU A 1001 -13.03 77.04 56.17
CA GLU A 1001 -12.66 77.67 54.90
C GLU A 1001 -13.00 79.16 54.92
N LEU A 1002 -12.05 79.98 54.48
CA LEU A 1002 -12.25 81.40 54.20
C LEU A 1002 -12.70 81.52 52.73
N GLU A 1003 -14.00 81.44 52.52
CA GLU A 1003 -14.62 81.35 51.19
C GLU A 1003 -14.25 82.53 50.26
N ASN A 1004 -13.91 82.23 49.01
CA ASN A 1004 -13.64 83.19 47.95
C ASN A 1004 -12.53 84.21 48.27
N ARG A 1005 -11.55 83.81 49.09
CA ARG A 1005 -10.46 84.70 49.51
C ARG A 1005 -9.15 84.52 48.77
N ILE A 1006 -9.00 83.49 47.92
CA ILE A 1006 -7.83 83.31 47.07
C ILE A 1006 -8.20 83.58 45.61
N ILE A 1007 -7.38 84.37 44.93
CA ILE A 1007 -7.52 84.67 43.49
C ILE A 1007 -6.19 84.45 42.76
N ASN A 1008 -6.22 84.54 41.43
CA ASN A 1008 -5.08 84.34 40.53
C ASN A 1008 -4.49 82.92 40.64
N VAL A 1009 -5.36 81.92 40.58
CA VAL A 1009 -4.96 80.51 40.48
C VAL A 1009 -5.12 80.11 39.02
N ASP A 1010 -4.04 79.61 38.41
CA ASP A 1010 -4.01 79.26 37.00
C ASP A 1010 -4.61 77.87 36.74
N SER A 1011 -5.20 77.70 35.56
CA SER A 1011 -5.60 76.38 35.07
C SER A 1011 -4.37 75.51 34.76
N LEU A 1012 -4.46 74.20 34.97
CA LEU A 1012 -3.38 73.27 34.64
C LEU A 1012 -3.37 72.94 33.14
N SER A 1013 -2.17 72.93 32.56
CA SER A 1013 -1.92 72.42 31.22
C SER A 1013 -0.92 71.27 31.29
N TRP A 1014 -1.41 70.03 31.33
CA TRP A 1014 -0.55 68.85 31.40
C TRP A 1014 0.35 68.73 30.16
N PRO A 1015 1.60 68.22 30.32
CA PRO A 1015 2.48 67.98 29.19
C PRO A 1015 1.87 66.99 28.20
N GLN A 1016 1.79 67.39 26.93
CA GLN A 1016 1.25 66.54 25.86
C GLN A 1016 2.29 65.60 25.24
N ASN A 1017 3.57 65.76 25.59
CA ASN A 1017 4.64 64.89 25.12
C ASN A 1017 4.75 63.63 25.99
N ALA A 1018 5.08 62.47 25.38
CA ALA A 1018 5.01 61.17 26.05
C ALA A 1018 5.99 61.02 27.23
N LEU A 1019 7.14 61.71 27.15
CA LEU A 1019 8.20 61.58 28.15
C LEU A 1019 7.88 62.32 29.45
N GLN A 1020 7.05 63.36 29.39
CA GLN A 1020 6.68 64.20 30.53
C GLN A 1020 5.21 64.09 30.92
N ALA A 1021 4.37 63.48 30.07
CA ALA A 1021 2.97 63.23 30.39
C ALA A 1021 2.80 62.46 31.71
N GLY A 1022 1.71 62.76 32.40
CA GLY A 1022 1.43 62.26 33.75
C GLY A 1022 2.14 63.02 34.88
N GLU A 1023 2.92 64.06 34.61
CA GLU A 1023 3.54 64.91 35.63
C GLU A 1023 3.45 66.40 35.24
N ILE A 1024 3.03 67.27 36.17
CA ILE A 1024 3.01 68.72 35.96
C ILE A 1024 3.60 69.46 37.16
N LYS A 1025 4.52 70.38 36.90
CA LYS A 1025 5.05 71.31 37.90
C LYS A 1025 4.34 72.65 37.80
N VAL A 1026 3.77 73.09 38.91
CA VAL A 1026 3.08 74.37 39.06
C VAL A 1026 3.97 75.34 39.83
N THR A 1027 4.06 76.58 39.36
CA THR A 1027 4.79 77.66 40.02
C THR A 1027 4.07 78.97 39.70
N GLU A 1028 3.39 79.52 40.69
CA GLU A 1028 2.58 80.74 40.59
C GLU A 1028 3.20 81.84 41.47
N SER A 1029 3.17 83.10 41.02
CA SER A 1029 3.81 84.24 41.73
C SER A 1029 2.86 85.41 41.99
N ASP A 1030 1.58 85.26 41.66
CA ASP A 1030 0.55 86.30 41.77
C ASP A 1030 -0.69 85.84 42.56
N VAL A 1031 -0.68 84.61 43.08
CA VAL A 1031 -1.69 84.09 44.03
C VAL A 1031 -1.83 85.07 45.18
N THR A 1032 -3.05 85.52 45.43
CA THR A 1032 -3.31 86.60 46.38
C THR A 1032 -4.46 86.24 47.31
N PHE A 1033 -4.26 86.47 48.61
CA PHE A 1033 -5.35 86.44 49.59
C PHE A 1033 -5.99 87.83 49.67
N ILE A 1034 -7.25 87.97 49.27
CA ILE A 1034 -7.91 89.28 49.13
C ILE A 1034 -8.61 89.75 50.41
N ARG A 1035 -8.84 91.05 50.52
CA ARG A 1035 -9.76 91.65 51.51
C ARG A 1035 -11.22 91.28 51.18
N GLN A 1036 -12.09 91.36 52.17
CA GLN A 1036 -13.54 91.35 51.90
C GLN A 1036 -13.93 92.59 51.09
N THR A 1037 -14.97 92.50 50.27
CA THR A 1037 -15.41 93.60 49.37
C THR A 1037 -15.84 94.85 50.14
N ASN A 1038 -16.28 94.71 51.38
CA ASN A 1038 -16.65 95.83 52.26
C ASN A 1038 -15.49 96.11 53.24
N ALA A 1039 -14.82 97.26 53.09
CA ALA A 1039 -13.68 97.64 53.92
C ALA A 1039 -14.02 97.82 55.42
N SER A 1040 -15.29 98.11 55.75
CA SER A 1040 -15.76 98.19 57.14
C SER A 1040 -15.87 96.82 57.81
N GLN A 1041 -15.83 95.71 57.05
CA GLN A 1041 -15.76 94.34 57.57
C GLN A 1041 -14.30 93.90 57.73
N ILE A 1042 -13.57 94.55 58.64
CA ILE A 1042 -12.18 94.20 58.93
C ILE A 1042 -12.12 92.82 59.58
N ASP A 1043 -11.30 91.95 59.01
CA ASP A 1043 -11.08 90.61 59.50
C ASP A 1043 -9.59 90.27 59.66
N GLY A 1044 -9.32 89.14 60.32
CA GLY A 1044 -7.98 88.77 60.78
C GLY A 1044 -7.59 89.42 62.13
N PRO A 1045 -6.33 89.26 62.55
CA PRO A 1045 -5.23 88.61 61.83
C PRO A 1045 -5.46 87.10 61.70
N TYR A 1046 -5.08 86.52 60.57
CA TYR A 1046 -5.15 85.07 60.36
C TYR A 1046 -3.77 84.45 60.54
N ASP A 1047 -3.45 84.16 61.80
CA ASP A 1047 -2.24 83.43 62.16
C ASP A 1047 -2.48 81.92 62.01
N ASN A 1048 -1.54 81.19 61.42
CA ASN A 1048 -1.67 79.76 61.11
C ASN A 1048 -2.79 79.45 60.09
N THR A 1049 -2.74 80.06 58.91
CA THR A 1049 -3.67 79.77 57.80
C THR A 1049 -3.05 78.76 56.85
N ASN A 1050 -3.71 77.63 56.62
CA ASN A 1050 -3.30 76.68 55.59
C ASN A 1050 -3.82 77.14 54.22
N ILE A 1051 -2.98 77.06 53.20
CA ILE A 1051 -3.42 77.14 51.81
C ILE A 1051 -3.53 75.71 51.29
N ASN A 1052 -4.74 75.30 50.93
CA ASN A 1052 -5.03 73.97 50.43
C ASN A 1052 -5.29 74.02 48.93
N LEU A 1053 -4.74 73.04 48.22
CA LEU A 1053 -5.11 72.70 46.86
C LEU A 1053 -6.42 71.93 46.88
N LEU A 1054 -7.43 72.44 46.18
CA LEU A 1054 -8.73 71.82 46.01
C LEU A 1054 -8.90 71.34 44.57
N LEU A 1055 -9.04 70.02 44.39
CA LEU A 1055 -9.24 69.36 43.11
C LEU A 1055 -10.68 68.87 42.99
N LYS A 1056 -11.31 69.11 41.83
CA LYS A 1056 -12.71 68.76 41.60
C LYS A 1056 -12.91 67.25 41.47
N ALA A 1057 -13.85 66.69 42.22
CA ALA A 1057 -14.10 65.24 42.24
C ALA A 1057 -14.43 64.68 40.84
N GLU A 1058 -15.19 65.43 40.05
CA GLU A 1058 -15.58 65.09 38.68
C GLU A 1058 -14.38 65.00 37.72
N GLN A 1059 -13.30 65.75 37.97
CA GLN A 1059 -12.08 65.75 37.16
C GLN A 1059 -11.10 64.64 37.53
N LEU A 1060 -11.25 64.06 38.72
CA LEU A 1060 -10.46 62.93 39.19
C LEU A 1060 -11.02 61.58 38.71
N GLU A 1061 -12.26 61.57 38.22
CA GLU A 1061 -12.93 60.38 37.68
C GLU A 1061 -12.95 59.18 38.66
N GLY A 1062 -12.91 59.46 39.97
CA GLY A 1062 -12.86 58.45 41.03
C GLY A 1062 -11.45 58.09 41.53
N ALA A 1063 -10.40 58.68 40.95
CA ALA A 1063 -9.04 58.57 41.47
C ALA A 1063 -8.92 59.17 42.88
N VAL A 1064 -7.99 58.61 43.66
CA VAL A 1064 -7.65 59.13 45.00
C VAL A 1064 -6.59 60.24 44.92
N LEU A 1065 -6.36 60.97 46.03
CA LEU A 1065 -5.30 61.97 46.14
C LEU A 1065 -4.34 61.58 47.26
N ASN A 1066 -3.05 61.43 46.96
CA ASN A 1066 -2.01 60.93 47.87
C ASN A 1066 -2.42 59.59 48.53
N GLY A 1067 -3.03 58.69 47.77
CA GLY A 1067 -3.49 57.39 48.24
C GLY A 1067 -4.72 57.42 49.16
N GLN A 1068 -5.40 58.57 49.32
CA GLN A 1068 -6.59 58.70 50.16
C GLN A 1068 -7.84 59.08 49.35
N PRO A 1069 -8.97 58.37 49.52
CA PRO A 1069 -10.20 58.72 48.83
C PRO A 1069 -10.78 60.02 49.36
N CYS A 1070 -11.45 60.78 48.49
CA CYS A 1070 -12.11 62.01 48.86
C CYS A 1070 -13.63 61.80 48.91
N GLY A 1071 -14.28 62.32 49.96
CA GLY A 1071 -15.75 62.30 50.10
C GLY A 1071 -16.47 63.40 49.31
N GLY A 1072 -15.87 63.88 48.22
CA GLY A 1072 -16.23 65.11 47.50
C GLY A 1072 -14.99 65.68 46.79
N ASP A 1073 -14.93 66.99 46.60
CA ASP A 1073 -13.71 67.66 46.11
C ASP A 1073 -12.53 67.35 47.05
N CYS A 1074 -11.37 67.05 46.47
CA CYS A 1074 -10.18 66.66 47.21
C CYS A 1074 -9.40 67.90 47.68
N SER A 1075 -9.27 68.08 49.00
CA SER A 1075 -8.48 69.16 49.60
C SER A 1075 -7.17 68.64 50.19
N GLN A 1076 -6.05 69.22 49.77
CA GLN A 1076 -4.70 68.87 50.24
C GLN A 1076 -3.91 70.13 50.62
N THR A 1077 -3.38 70.19 51.84
CA THR A 1077 -2.52 71.31 52.28
C THR A 1077 -1.19 71.33 51.52
N ILE A 1078 -0.85 72.48 50.91
CA ILE A 1078 0.35 72.67 50.07
C ILE A 1078 1.61 72.71 50.93
N ALA A 1079 1.62 73.54 51.98
CA ALA A 1079 2.82 73.80 52.78
C ALA A 1079 2.45 74.11 54.24
N SER A 1080 3.45 74.45 55.04
CA SER A 1080 3.21 74.92 56.42
C SER A 1080 2.29 76.16 56.43
N PRO A 1081 1.49 76.35 57.50
CA PRO A 1081 0.59 77.49 57.61
C PRO A 1081 1.32 78.84 57.50
N VAL A 1082 0.68 79.81 56.85
CA VAL A 1082 1.18 81.19 56.67
C VAL A 1082 0.45 82.19 57.58
N LYS A 1083 1.07 83.35 57.83
CA LYS A 1083 0.41 84.48 58.51
C LYS A 1083 -0.14 85.47 57.49
N LEU A 1084 -1.44 85.76 57.57
CA LEU A 1084 -2.10 86.73 56.69
C LEU A 1084 -2.59 87.91 57.52
N ARG A 1085 -2.27 89.14 57.07
CA ARG A 1085 -2.50 90.37 57.85
C ARG A 1085 -3.33 91.37 57.05
N TYR A 1086 -4.41 91.90 57.62
CA TYR A 1086 -5.04 93.11 57.11
C TYR A 1086 -4.14 94.30 57.42
N GLY A 1087 -3.40 94.80 56.41
CA GLY A 1087 -2.45 95.90 56.57
C GLY A 1087 -3.02 97.26 56.20
N ARG A 1088 -2.47 98.32 56.80
CA ARG A 1088 -2.56 99.69 56.30
C ARG A 1088 -1.27 100.44 56.54
N LEU A 1089 -0.95 101.40 55.69
CA LEU A 1089 0.07 102.40 56.01
C LEU A 1089 -0.63 103.54 56.74
N ALA A 1090 -0.04 104.06 57.82
CA ALA A 1090 -0.59 105.16 58.60
C ALA A 1090 0.45 106.26 58.76
N LEU A 1091 0.04 107.50 58.49
CA LEU A 1091 0.78 108.70 58.85
C LEU A 1091 0.19 109.29 60.14
N GLN A 1092 1.02 109.93 60.95
CA GLN A 1092 0.55 110.64 62.14
C GLN A 1092 0.84 112.14 62.03
N ASP A 1093 -0.03 112.95 62.62
CA ASP A 1093 0.21 114.38 62.75
C ASP A 1093 1.49 114.62 63.55
N ASN A 1094 2.30 115.58 63.10
CA ASN A 1094 3.49 116.01 63.81
C ASN A 1094 3.52 117.55 63.87
N TYR A 1095 4.11 118.10 64.93
CA TYR A 1095 4.08 119.54 65.18
C TYR A 1095 5.39 120.05 65.76
N GLY A 1096 5.76 121.27 65.39
CA GLY A 1096 6.97 121.90 65.88
C GLY A 1096 7.15 123.34 65.42
N PRO A 1097 8.34 123.91 65.67
CA PRO A 1097 8.65 125.28 65.29
C PRO A 1097 8.81 125.40 63.76
N ALA A 1098 8.57 126.60 63.22
CA ALA A 1098 8.56 126.82 61.76
C ALA A 1098 9.94 126.73 61.08
N ASN A 1099 11.01 126.54 61.85
CA ASN A 1099 12.41 126.52 61.41
C ASN A 1099 13.11 125.17 61.67
N GLU A 1100 12.35 124.10 61.97
CA GLU A 1100 12.86 122.74 62.09
C GLU A 1100 12.11 121.83 61.11
N GLU A 1101 12.84 120.88 60.53
CA GLU A 1101 12.23 119.83 59.72
C GLU A 1101 11.43 118.89 60.62
N LEU A 1102 10.21 118.57 60.21
CA LEU A 1102 9.38 117.60 60.90
C LEU A 1102 9.42 116.27 60.18
N LEU A 1103 9.81 115.22 60.91
CA LEU A 1103 9.63 113.84 60.46
C LEU A 1103 8.15 113.57 60.23
N VAL A 1104 7.78 113.03 59.08
CA VAL A 1104 6.45 112.49 58.80
C VAL A 1104 6.39 111.09 59.42
N PRO A 1105 5.78 110.90 60.60
CA PRO A 1105 5.81 109.60 61.26
C PRO A 1105 4.95 108.63 60.45
N MET A 1106 5.60 107.63 59.85
CA MET A 1106 4.97 106.63 59.00
C MET A 1106 5.14 105.25 59.62
N THR A 1107 4.05 104.50 59.72
CA THR A 1107 4.06 103.13 60.22
C THR A 1107 3.22 102.22 59.34
N ALA A 1108 3.72 101.02 59.03
CA ALA A 1108 2.90 99.92 58.53
C ALA A 1108 2.21 99.26 59.73
N GLN A 1109 0.89 99.35 59.73
CA GLN A 1109 0.02 98.82 60.77
C GLN A 1109 -0.74 97.61 60.25
N PHE A 1110 -1.22 96.78 61.16
CA PHE A 1110 -2.18 95.73 60.86
C PHE A 1110 -3.29 95.72 61.90
N TRP A 1111 -4.45 95.17 61.52
CA TRP A 1111 -5.53 94.93 62.46
C TRP A 1111 -5.21 93.72 63.34
N ASN A 1112 -5.14 93.90 64.67
CA ASN A 1112 -4.81 92.83 65.61
C ASN A 1112 -6.03 92.10 66.18
N GLY A 1113 -7.22 92.37 65.65
CA GLY A 1113 -8.50 91.84 66.13
C GLY A 1113 -9.24 92.81 67.08
N GLN A 1114 -8.54 93.76 67.69
CA GLN A 1114 -9.11 94.76 68.62
C GLN A 1114 -8.88 96.20 68.16
N GLY A 1115 -7.78 96.46 67.46
CA GLY A 1115 -7.36 97.78 67.02
C GLY A 1115 -6.19 97.71 66.04
N TRP A 1116 -5.78 98.87 65.55
CA TRP A 1116 -4.60 98.99 64.71
C TRP A 1116 -3.33 98.97 65.54
N ALA A 1117 -2.41 98.06 65.21
CA ALA A 1117 -1.11 97.92 65.85
C ALA A 1117 0.01 97.97 64.81
N ILE A 1118 1.21 98.40 65.19
CA ILE A 1118 2.38 98.37 64.31
C ILE A 1118 2.72 96.92 63.95
N ASN A 1119 2.95 96.64 62.68
CA ASN A 1119 3.36 95.31 62.24
C ASN A 1119 4.87 95.11 62.47
N ASN A 1120 5.24 94.63 63.66
CA ASN A 1120 6.64 94.37 64.00
C ASN A 1120 7.31 93.27 63.15
N LEU A 1121 6.54 92.51 62.36
CA LEU A 1121 7.09 91.53 61.42
C LEU A 1121 7.48 92.17 60.07
N ASP A 1122 6.97 93.37 59.79
CA ASP A 1122 7.22 94.06 58.52
C ASP A 1122 8.65 94.60 58.47
N ASN A 1123 9.49 93.85 57.77
CA ASN A 1123 10.81 94.25 57.34
C ASN A 1123 10.91 94.26 55.82
N CYS A 1124 9.78 94.42 55.11
CA CYS A 1124 9.67 94.18 53.67
C CYS A 1124 9.13 95.39 52.90
N SER A 1125 8.22 96.17 53.53
CA SER A 1125 7.61 97.36 52.94
C SER A 1125 8.65 98.44 52.64
N GLN A 1126 8.70 98.85 51.37
CA GLN A 1126 9.61 99.90 50.89
C GLN A 1126 8.94 101.28 50.95
N TYR A 1127 9.73 102.32 51.17
CA TYR A 1127 9.29 103.70 51.09
C TYR A 1127 10.30 104.57 50.34
N LYS A 1128 9.80 105.65 49.71
CA LYS A 1128 10.59 106.63 48.99
C LYS A 1128 10.16 108.03 49.38
N TYR A 1129 11.07 108.87 49.89
CA TYR A 1129 10.70 110.21 50.34
C TYR A 1129 10.14 111.08 49.21
N GLN A 1130 10.61 110.86 47.97
CA GLN A 1130 10.12 111.60 46.80
C GLN A 1130 8.65 111.31 46.46
N SER A 1131 8.07 110.25 47.02
CA SER A 1131 6.68 109.88 46.77
C SER A 1131 5.68 110.67 47.63
N LEU A 1132 6.12 111.39 48.68
CA LEU A 1132 5.20 112.17 49.50
C LEU A 1132 4.49 113.23 48.65
N SER A 1133 3.18 113.34 48.79
CA SER A 1133 2.36 114.41 48.24
C SER A 1133 2.21 115.53 49.27
N TYR A 1134 2.59 116.75 48.90
CA TYR A 1134 2.66 117.90 49.78
C TYR A 1134 2.36 119.22 49.03
N PRO A 1135 1.92 120.29 49.74
CA PRO A 1135 1.70 121.62 49.14
C PRO A 1135 3.01 122.30 48.73
N SER A 1136 2.96 123.21 47.74
CA SER A 1136 4.14 123.90 47.19
C SER A 1136 4.95 124.74 48.18
N ASP A 1137 4.39 125.06 49.34
CA ASP A 1137 5.03 125.89 50.37
C ASP A 1137 6.02 125.09 51.24
N LEU A 1138 6.08 123.77 51.08
CA LEU A 1138 6.97 122.86 51.81
C LEU A 1138 8.11 122.33 50.95
N THR A 1139 9.22 121.97 51.59
CA THR A 1139 10.32 121.21 51.00
C THR A 1139 10.40 119.85 51.67
N VAL A 1140 10.55 118.77 50.89
CA VAL A 1140 10.67 117.40 51.43
C VAL A 1140 12.09 116.87 51.25
N THR A 1141 12.67 116.40 52.35
CA THR A 1141 13.99 115.80 52.49
C THR A 1141 13.86 114.39 53.07
N GLY A 1142 14.97 113.67 53.17
CA GLY A 1142 15.00 112.34 53.80
C GLY A 1142 15.63 111.25 52.94
N ASN A 1143 15.33 110.00 53.29
CA ASN A 1143 15.94 108.82 52.68
C ASN A 1143 14.91 107.90 52.00
N ASN A 1144 15.38 107.08 51.05
CA ASN A 1144 14.62 105.94 50.56
C ASN A 1144 15.05 104.70 51.34
N GLY A 1145 14.12 103.81 51.67
CA GLY A 1145 14.46 102.67 52.48
C GLY A 1145 13.34 101.64 52.62
N GLN A 1146 13.54 100.76 53.57
CA GLN A 1146 12.64 99.68 53.93
C GLN A 1146 12.28 99.84 55.40
N LEU A 1147 11.01 99.68 55.74
CA LEU A 1147 10.57 99.70 57.12
C LEU A 1147 11.25 98.59 57.92
N ASN A 1148 11.54 98.85 59.18
CA ASN A 1148 12.06 97.89 60.13
C ASN A 1148 11.09 97.78 61.31
N SER A 1149 10.56 96.57 61.51
CA SER A 1149 9.46 96.33 62.46
C SER A 1149 8.28 97.29 62.28
N GLY A 1150 7.90 97.55 61.01
CA GLY A 1150 6.75 98.38 60.66
C GLY A 1150 6.95 99.89 60.83
N GLY A 1151 8.14 100.38 61.20
CA GLY A 1151 8.47 101.82 61.26
C GLY A 1151 9.77 102.15 60.53
N TYR A 1152 10.20 103.40 60.55
CA TYR A 1152 11.53 103.77 60.04
C TYR A 1152 12.64 103.14 60.87
N LYS A 1153 13.80 102.89 60.25
CA LYS A 1153 15.03 102.64 60.99
C LYS A 1153 15.45 103.91 61.74
N SER A 1154 16.15 103.73 62.85
CA SER A 1154 16.65 104.87 63.64
C SER A 1154 17.49 105.83 62.78
N GLY A 1155 17.11 107.10 62.73
CA GLY A 1155 17.78 108.14 61.93
C GLY A 1155 17.39 108.18 60.45
N GLU A 1156 16.44 107.35 60.02
CA GLU A 1156 15.85 107.42 58.68
C GLU A 1156 14.41 107.96 58.75
N GLY A 1157 13.91 108.42 57.60
CA GLY A 1157 12.54 108.86 57.46
C GLY A 1157 12.34 109.87 56.34
N ILE A 1158 11.09 110.33 56.21
CA ILE A 1158 10.69 111.41 55.32
C ILE A 1158 10.55 112.65 56.20
N GLU A 1159 11.28 113.71 55.88
CA GLU A 1159 11.31 114.96 56.64
C GLU A 1159 10.74 116.10 55.79
N VAL A 1160 10.06 117.04 56.43
CA VAL A 1160 9.37 118.14 55.76
C VAL A 1160 9.73 119.46 56.44
N ASP A 1161 10.21 120.42 55.67
CA ASP A 1161 10.49 121.79 56.09
C ASP A 1161 9.40 122.73 55.58
N ALA A 1162 8.89 123.60 56.47
CA ALA A 1162 7.96 124.68 56.12
C ALA A 1162 8.65 125.97 55.66
N ASN A 1163 9.98 125.96 55.53
CA ASN A 1163 10.81 127.06 55.06
C ASN A 1163 10.58 128.37 55.85
N GLY A 1164 10.33 128.27 57.16
CA GLY A 1164 10.03 129.41 58.04
C GLY A 1164 8.55 129.80 58.14
N ASN A 1165 7.65 129.16 57.39
CA ASN A 1165 6.22 129.48 57.40
C ASN A 1165 5.47 128.78 58.55
N THR A 1166 4.54 129.50 59.19
CA THR A 1166 3.64 128.93 60.21
C THR A 1166 2.32 128.51 59.58
N GLY A 1167 1.76 127.36 59.97
CA GLY A 1167 0.50 126.87 59.43
C GLY A 1167 0.29 125.37 59.66
N SER A 1168 -0.86 124.88 59.22
CA SER A 1168 -1.18 123.45 59.18
C SER A 1168 -1.20 123.00 57.73
N TYR A 1169 -0.36 122.02 57.39
CA TYR A 1169 -0.23 121.49 56.04
C TYR A 1169 -0.59 120.01 56.01
N SER A 1170 -1.46 119.62 55.08
CA SER A 1170 -1.80 118.22 54.87
C SER A 1170 -0.78 117.58 53.92
N VAL A 1171 -0.23 116.44 54.32
CA VAL A 1171 0.63 115.59 53.50
C VAL A 1171 0.00 114.21 53.34
N SER A 1172 0.22 113.56 52.21
CA SER A 1172 -0.29 112.22 51.92
C SER A 1172 0.79 111.36 51.29
N TYR A 1173 0.81 110.05 51.55
CA TYR A 1173 1.81 109.14 50.96
C TYR A 1173 1.13 108.07 50.10
N PRO A 1174 1.55 107.85 48.83
CA PRO A 1174 0.99 106.81 47.97
C PRO A 1174 1.38 105.43 48.48
N ALA A 1175 0.46 104.76 49.19
CA ALA A 1175 0.69 103.43 49.72
C ALA A 1175 0.46 102.36 48.63
N PRO A 1176 1.16 101.21 48.70
CA PRO A 1176 0.80 100.04 47.89
C PRO A 1176 -0.64 99.59 48.15
N ASP A 1177 -1.29 98.96 47.17
CA ASP A 1177 -2.71 98.56 47.24
C ASP A 1177 -3.08 97.77 48.51
N TRP A 1178 -2.18 96.88 48.96
CA TRP A 1178 -2.35 96.08 50.18
C TRP A 1178 -2.19 96.85 51.50
N LEU A 1179 -1.82 98.13 51.43
CA LEU A 1179 -1.68 99.05 52.56
C LEU A 1179 -2.57 100.30 52.45
N LEU A 1180 -3.45 100.38 51.45
CA LEU A 1180 -4.52 101.39 51.39
C LEU A 1180 -5.57 101.11 52.47
N TRP A 1181 -6.30 102.14 52.91
CA TRP A 1181 -7.32 102.03 53.94
C TRP A 1181 -8.48 102.99 53.67
N ASP A 1182 -9.68 102.63 54.14
CA ASP A 1182 -10.88 103.45 54.07
C ASP A 1182 -10.78 104.62 55.07
N TRP A 1183 -10.13 105.71 54.63
CA TRP A 1183 -9.95 106.89 55.48
C TRP A 1183 -11.19 107.79 55.45
N ASN A 1184 -12.04 107.68 54.43
CA ASN A 1184 -13.19 108.55 54.21
C ASN A 1184 -14.52 107.98 54.77
N GLY A 1185 -14.55 106.67 55.10
CA GLY A 1185 -15.70 105.93 55.64
C GLY A 1185 -16.72 105.44 54.60
N ASP A 1186 -16.35 105.30 53.32
CA ASP A 1186 -17.25 104.91 52.22
C ASP A 1186 -17.33 103.39 51.96
N ASN A 1187 -16.60 102.60 52.74
CA ASN A 1187 -16.45 101.15 52.67
C ASN A 1187 -15.54 100.62 51.55
N ALA A 1188 -14.72 101.47 50.92
CA ALA A 1188 -13.63 101.06 50.03
C ALA A 1188 -12.27 101.33 50.68
N ALA A 1189 -11.36 100.35 50.62
CA ALA A 1189 -10.01 100.51 51.16
C ALA A 1189 -9.03 100.93 50.06
N ASP A 1190 -9.23 102.13 49.52
CA ASP A 1190 -8.54 102.67 48.34
C ASP A 1190 -7.85 104.02 48.58
N GLU A 1191 -7.89 104.57 49.80
CA GLU A 1191 -7.18 105.80 50.11
C GLU A 1191 -5.77 105.64 50.67
N ASN A 1192 -4.96 106.61 50.27
CA ASN A 1192 -3.63 106.86 50.81
C ASN A 1192 -3.72 107.49 52.20
N PRO A 1193 -2.81 107.14 53.14
CA PRO A 1193 -2.78 107.80 54.43
C PRO A 1193 -2.34 109.26 54.31
N SER A 1194 -2.97 110.11 55.11
CA SER A 1194 -2.64 111.52 55.24
C SER A 1194 -2.32 111.89 56.69
N ALA A 1195 -1.51 112.93 56.88
CA ALA A 1195 -1.26 113.56 58.18
C ALA A 1195 -1.25 115.09 58.03
N THR A 1196 -1.50 115.79 59.14
CA THR A 1196 -1.37 117.22 59.25
C THR A 1196 -0.09 117.58 59.99
N LEU A 1197 0.81 118.30 59.30
CA LEU A 1197 2.01 118.87 59.89
C LEU A 1197 1.75 120.31 60.32
N LYS A 1198 1.93 120.61 61.61
CA LYS A 1198 1.68 121.96 62.15
C LYS A 1198 2.99 122.65 62.52
N PHE A 1199 3.29 123.73 61.81
CA PHE A 1199 4.48 124.54 62.00
C PHE A 1199 4.13 125.88 62.67
N GLY A 1200 4.96 126.33 63.61
CA GLY A 1200 4.75 127.60 64.32
C GLY A 1200 4.04 127.49 65.68
N THR A 1201 3.82 126.27 66.17
CA THR A 1201 3.41 126.03 67.56
C THR A 1201 4.64 125.78 68.44
N PHE A 1202 4.77 126.55 69.52
CA PHE A 1202 5.86 126.37 70.49
C PHE A 1202 5.66 125.06 71.25
N ARG A 1203 6.64 124.15 71.17
CA ARG A 1203 6.74 122.96 72.02
C ARG A 1203 7.01 123.44 73.46
N GLY A 1204 5.95 123.69 74.22
CA GLY A 1204 6.04 123.96 75.65
C GLY A 1204 6.62 122.76 76.41
N ASN A 1205 7.20 123.04 77.57
CA ASN A 1205 7.86 122.07 78.46
C ASN A 1205 7.08 120.74 78.63
N ASP A 1206 7.76 119.60 78.45
CA ASP A 1206 7.26 118.21 78.54
C ASP A 1206 6.64 117.80 79.91
N ARG A 1207 6.29 118.74 80.79
CA ARG A 1207 5.71 118.49 82.13
C ARG A 1207 4.26 118.98 82.32
N ILE A 1208 3.58 119.44 81.28
CA ILE A 1208 2.17 119.90 81.39
C ILE A 1208 1.23 118.86 80.75
N ILE A 1209 0.38 118.23 81.57
CA ILE A 1209 -0.46 117.07 81.22
C ILE A 1209 -1.95 117.37 80.96
N TYR A 1210 -2.37 118.63 80.81
CA TYR A 1210 -3.73 118.93 80.33
C TYR A 1210 -3.86 120.36 79.76
N TRP A 1211 -4.33 120.48 78.52
CA TRP A 1211 -4.94 121.70 77.97
C TRP A 1211 -6.36 121.34 77.55
N ARG A 1212 -7.34 122.09 78.08
CA ARG A 1212 -8.77 121.87 77.91
C ARG A 1212 -9.27 122.82 76.83
N GLU A 1213 -9.59 122.31 75.64
CA GLU A 1213 -10.31 123.07 74.61
C GLU A 1213 -11.81 122.79 74.65
N GLN A 1214 -12.59 123.86 74.54
CA GLN A 1214 -14.04 123.91 74.56
C GLN A 1214 -14.52 124.17 73.13
N LEU A 1215 -15.34 123.25 72.61
CA LEU A 1215 -15.96 123.27 71.28
C LEU A 1215 -16.89 124.47 71.07
N ASN A 1216 -16.87 125.02 69.87
CA ASN A 1216 -18.06 125.45 69.14
C ASN A 1216 -18.12 124.68 67.81
#